data_AF-A0A937HAH7-F1
#
_entry.id   AF-A0A937HAH7-F1
#
_cell.length_a   1.000
_cell.length_b   1.000
_cell.length_c   1.000
_cell.angle_alpha   90.00
_cell.angle_beta   90.00
_cell.angle_gamma   90.00
#
_symmetry.space_group_name_H-M   'P 1'
#
loop_
_entity.id
_entity.type
_entity.pdbx_description
1 polymer ?
#
loop_
_entity_poly.entity_id
_entity_poly.type
_entity_poly.pdbx_seq_one_letter_code
_entity_poly.pdbx_strand_id
1 'polypeptide(L)'
;MFFLKRGVSYQLSVVLGGVKNSLKKVWHNIEENDIQFIINRVIKLYSENVSGGFITKLQEFLLDEMQLSDFQIKKLYGLQAQTLDFSILKKFPYGGNEDKEIGDFKNPLLRNTLFQSRKVINELIDKYGAIDELKAELNTNLKTNKFQRYIYRLDQRRVLKNRNRYISYIRSISENLTELNILKYELWEECKGICPYTGDDIPEDILFSDQIKVVHIHPWSKSLNDSTMNKTLCYGYFSSNIEHLSPHAYFIENTDAWESLVNRAKKIFSNTLDYPNNQKKYRRFVKKYYQRDYIKNQLEDPNFVSREVACFLTKVCFKVTVSADYTSDYLIRLLSLNKFIDSSKEKFKYIDLRNHALKSYVTAIRDMKYLNGLADLTKPSKNTNASPIPAPHPTFRDEVKYFINTILVSHRSQNRLFSTRTTVYKNGKTIISQKSFSPRGSLHRESVYGKRTPPNLETAYHIRKPLESIRTLGQVEKIVDINVKKVIYNILKKANLSEDFSFVPSQVFFNTLPNGSKMTKVFLPNKNGDPVPIKKVRIRESLNSAVKLKDNIDQYVNLRNNHHVLVYKNEEDEFKEEVISFWEAIKRKKSDAPIYQAPNRKCKIVTALHINDMFLMNLPEIHESFEDIPKELLVQNLYRVQKLSTYFYEFRQAHNNQLNTTKSPEYIRINNFGSRKTGWLTYNPVKVKISPTGEISLANENYSTKKRKVII
;
A
#
# COMPACT_ATOMS: atom_id res chain seq x y z
N MET A 1 22.99 -35.29 -9.01
CA MET A 1 24.44 -35.60 -8.90
C MET A 1 24.96 -36.54 -9.99
N PHE A 2 24.16 -37.44 -10.57
CA PHE A 2 24.62 -38.41 -11.58
C PHE A 2 25.48 -37.81 -12.70
N PHE A 3 25.03 -36.74 -13.36
CA PHE A 3 25.77 -36.09 -14.47
C PHE A 3 26.90 -35.16 -14.01
N LEU A 4 26.76 -34.53 -12.83
CA LEU A 4 27.82 -33.71 -12.22
C LEU A 4 29.08 -34.55 -11.92
N LYS A 5 28.89 -35.79 -11.46
CA LYS A 5 29.99 -36.74 -11.21
C LYS A 5 30.71 -37.17 -12.50
N ARG A 6 30.14 -36.89 -13.67
CA ARG A 6 30.72 -37.15 -14.99
C ARG A 6 31.30 -35.90 -15.66
N GLY A 7 31.56 -34.84 -14.88
CA GLY A 7 32.20 -33.61 -15.38
C GLY A 7 31.30 -32.66 -16.16
N VAL A 8 29.99 -32.91 -16.23
CA VAL A 8 29.05 -32.03 -16.93
C VAL A 8 28.72 -30.79 -16.08
N SER A 9 28.67 -29.61 -16.69
CA SER A 9 28.33 -28.36 -16.01
C SER A 9 26.96 -28.42 -15.32
N TYR A 10 26.72 -27.59 -14.29
CA TYR A 10 25.48 -27.62 -13.52
C TYR A 10 24.23 -27.42 -14.39
N GLN A 11 24.26 -26.44 -15.30
CA GLN A 11 23.12 -26.13 -16.18
C GLN A 11 22.79 -27.31 -17.12
N LEU A 12 23.80 -27.91 -17.75
CA LEU A 12 23.62 -29.06 -18.64
C LEU A 12 23.23 -30.32 -17.84
N SER A 13 23.72 -30.47 -16.61
CA SER A 13 23.34 -31.56 -15.70
C SER A 13 21.86 -31.52 -15.31
N VAL A 14 21.24 -30.34 -15.26
CA VAL A 14 19.79 -30.19 -15.02
C VAL A 14 18.99 -30.67 -16.23
N VAL A 15 19.39 -30.27 -17.44
CA VAL A 15 18.78 -30.69 -18.71
C VAL A 15 18.85 -32.21 -18.87
N LEU A 16 20.04 -32.79 -18.73
CA LEU A 16 20.26 -34.24 -18.77
C LEU A 16 19.51 -34.98 -17.64
N GLY A 17 19.39 -34.35 -16.47
CA GLY A 17 18.55 -34.83 -15.37
C GLY A 17 17.08 -34.97 -15.77
N GLY A 18 16.56 -33.99 -16.52
CA GLY A 18 15.22 -34.01 -17.11
C GLY A 18 15.05 -35.14 -18.12
N VAL A 19 16.01 -35.31 -19.04
CA VAL A 19 15.99 -36.39 -20.05
C VAL A 19 16.02 -37.77 -19.39
N LYS A 20 16.95 -37.98 -18.44
CA LYS A 20 17.01 -39.23 -17.65
C LYS A 20 15.70 -39.54 -16.93
N ASN A 21 15.05 -38.53 -16.37
CA ASN A 21 13.79 -38.70 -15.68
C ASN A 21 12.61 -38.97 -16.64
N SER A 22 12.65 -38.43 -17.86
CA SER A 22 11.67 -38.71 -18.91
C SER A 22 11.75 -40.15 -19.43
N LEU A 23 12.94 -40.76 -19.36
CA LEU A 23 13.23 -42.14 -19.77
C LEU A 23 13.26 -43.12 -18.59
N LYS A 24 12.79 -42.72 -17.40
CA LYS A 24 12.99 -43.47 -16.13
C LYS A 24 12.67 -44.97 -16.20
N LYS A 25 11.69 -45.38 -17.01
CA LYS A 25 11.31 -46.80 -17.16
C LYS A 25 12.36 -47.64 -17.91
N VAL A 26 13.02 -47.04 -18.90
CA VAL A 26 13.95 -47.73 -19.81
C VAL A 26 15.41 -47.42 -19.48
N TRP A 27 15.67 -46.30 -18.79
CA TRP A 27 17.01 -45.77 -18.52
C TRP A 27 17.98 -46.79 -17.88
N HIS A 28 17.48 -47.68 -17.03
CA HIS A 28 18.31 -48.68 -16.36
C HIS A 28 18.75 -49.83 -17.28
N ASN A 29 18.13 -49.97 -18.45
CA ASN A 29 18.39 -51.03 -19.43
C ASN A 29 19.20 -50.52 -20.63
N ILE A 30 19.64 -49.26 -20.62
CA ILE A 30 20.44 -48.67 -21.70
C ILE A 30 21.92 -48.98 -21.40
N GLU A 31 22.67 -49.44 -22.40
CA GLU A 31 24.10 -49.69 -22.26
C GLU A 31 24.88 -48.40 -21.99
N GLU A 32 26.02 -48.53 -21.31
CA GLU A 32 26.82 -47.38 -20.87
C GLU A 32 27.35 -46.55 -22.06
N ASN A 33 27.66 -47.20 -23.18
CA ASN A 33 28.07 -46.53 -24.42
C ASN A 33 26.94 -45.67 -25.02
N ASP A 34 25.71 -46.18 -25.01
CA ASP A 34 24.53 -45.47 -25.49
C ASP A 34 24.14 -44.33 -24.55
N ILE A 35 24.30 -44.50 -23.24
CA ILE A 35 24.14 -43.41 -22.27
C ILE A 35 25.12 -42.27 -22.59
N GLN A 36 26.36 -42.58 -22.91
CA GLN A 36 27.36 -41.57 -23.27
C GLN A 36 27.03 -40.89 -24.60
N PHE A 37 26.51 -41.64 -25.58
CA PHE A 37 26.03 -41.11 -26.85
C PHE A 37 24.83 -40.15 -26.65
N ILE A 38 23.84 -40.55 -25.85
CA ILE A 38 22.70 -39.70 -25.47
C ILE A 38 23.20 -38.42 -24.80
N ILE A 39 24.14 -38.51 -23.85
CA ILE A 39 24.70 -37.33 -23.17
C ILE A 39 25.30 -36.35 -24.19
N ASN A 40 26.18 -36.84 -25.07
CA ASN A 40 26.87 -36.00 -26.05
C ASN A 40 25.89 -35.37 -27.05
N ARG A 41 24.94 -36.15 -27.55
CA ARG A 41 23.93 -35.69 -28.51
C ARG A 41 22.97 -34.68 -27.89
N VAL A 42 22.50 -34.92 -26.67
CA VAL A 42 21.61 -33.99 -25.94
C VAL A 42 22.31 -32.66 -25.64
N ILE A 43 23.59 -32.69 -25.25
CA ILE A 43 24.37 -31.46 -25.04
C ILE A 43 24.49 -30.68 -26.36
N LYS A 44 24.80 -31.37 -27.47
CA LYS A 44 24.90 -30.75 -28.79
C LYS A 44 23.57 -30.14 -29.24
N LEU A 45 22.48 -30.91 -29.19
CA LEU A 45 21.13 -30.44 -29.52
C LEU A 45 20.72 -29.24 -28.66
N TYR A 46 21.05 -29.24 -27.36
CA TYR A 46 20.74 -28.14 -26.46
C TYR A 46 21.54 -26.88 -26.84
N SER A 47 22.83 -27.02 -27.18
CA SER A 47 23.66 -25.90 -27.62
C SER A 47 23.23 -25.29 -28.95
N GLU A 48 22.70 -26.10 -29.87
CA GLU A 48 22.24 -25.65 -31.19
C GLU A 48 20.84 -25.01 -31.18
N ASN A 49 20.03 -25.29 -30.14
CA ASN A 49 18.60 -24.92 -30.11
C ASN A 49 18.21 -24.18 -28.81
N VAL A 50 19.11 -23.34 -28.30
CA VAL A 50 18.92 -22.56 -27.05
C VAL A 50 17.72 -21.59 -27.14
N SER A 51 17.40 -21.10 -28.34
CA SER A 51 16.30 -20.15 -28.61
C SER A 51 14.93 -20.81 -28.87
N GLY A 52 14.83 -22.15 -28.89
CA GLY A 52 13.59 -22.89 -29.15
C GLY A 52 13.80 -24.13 -30.04
N GLY A 53 12.84 -25.04 -30.09
CA GLY A 53 12.89 -26.24 -30.96
C GLY A 53 13.71 -27.42 -30.43
N PHE A 54 14.39 -27.26 -29.29
CA PHE A 54 15.15 -28.33 -28.65
C PHE A 54 14.31 -29.58 -28.35
N ILE A 55 13.07 -29.41 -27.85
CA ILE A 55 12.22 -30.54 -27.42
C ILE A 55 11.80 -31.39 -28.63
N THR A 56 11.48 -30.76 -29.76
CA THR A 56 11.08 -31.43 -30.99
C THR A 56 12.23 -32.27 -31.55
N LYS A 57 13.43 -31.69 -31.67
CA LYS A 57 14.62 -32.44 -32.11
C LYS A 57 15.05 -33.51 -31.11
N LEU A 58 14.86 -33.26 -29.82
CA LEU A 58 15.09 -34.27 -28.78
C LEU A 58 14.10 -35.44 -28.91
N GLN A 59 12.86 -35.17 -29.29
CA GLN A 59 11.85 -36.21 -29.55
C GLN A 59 12.23 -37.05 -30.76
N GLU A 60 12.54 -36.41 -31.90
CA GLU A 60 13.02 -37.10 -33.12
C GLU A 60 14.24 -37.96 -32.80
N PHE A 61 15.24 -37.41 -32.10
CA PHE A 61 16.42 -38.16 -31.69
C PHE A 61 16.08 -39.39 -30.83
N LEU A 62 15.27 -39.22 -29.78
CA LEU A 62 15.00 -40.31 -28.84
C LEU A 62 14.04 -41.36 -29.41
N LEU A 63 13.09 -40.97 -30.27
CA LEU A 63 12.10 -41.86 -30.86
C LEU A 63 12.60 -42.52 -32.15
N ASP A 64 13.22 -41.75 -33.04
CA ASP A 64 13.57 -42.21 -34.38
C ASP A 64 15.00 -42.76 -34.44
N GLU A 65 15.98 -42.07 -33.84
CA GLU A 65 17.38 -42.54 -33.82
C GLU A 65 17.63 -43.60 -32.73
N MET A 66 17.10 -43.40 -31.51
CA MET A 66 17.36 -44.29 -30.37
C MET A 66 16.26 -45.36 -30.15
N GLN A 67 15.14 -45.29 -30.87
CA GLN A 67 13.99 -46.22 -30.74
C GLN A 67 13.41 -46.34 -29.31
N LEU A 68 13.55 -45.30 -28.48
CA LEU A 68 13.07 -45.28 -27.09
C LEU A 68 11.62 -44.79 -27.02
N SER A 69 10.67 -45.69 -27.24
CA SER A 69 9.23 -45.38 -27.34
C SER A 69 8.54 -44.96 -26.02
N ASP A 70 9.14 -45.23 -24.86
CA ASP A 70 8.55 -44.98 -23.52
C ASP A 70 8.91 -43.58 -22.96
N PHE A 71 9.08 -42.59 -23.85
CA PHE A 71 9.51 -41.22 -23.54
C PHE A 71 8.39 -40.35 -22.97
N GLN A 72 8.56 -39.85 -21.74
CA GLN A 72 7.57 -39.03 -21.04
C GLN A 72 7.90 -37.54 -21.03
N ILE A 73 7.40 -36.80 -22.02
CA ILE A 73 7.60 -35.35 -22.20
C ILE A 73 7.27 -34.55 -20.93
N LYS A 74 6.19 -34.93 -20.22
CA LYS A 74 5.74 -34.26 -18.98
C LYS A 74 6.77 -34.27 -17.85
N LYS A 75 7.81 -35.10 -17.93
CA LYS A 75 8.86 -35.27 -16.91
C LYS A 75 10.18 -34.57 -17.27
N LEU A 76 10.26 -33.89 -18.41
CA LEU A 76 11.39 -33.05 -18.79
C LEU A 76 11.48 -31.84 -17.85
N TYR A 77 12.27 -31.99 -16.79
CA TYR A 77 12.50 -30.95 -15.79
C TYR A 77 13.17 -29.73 -16.45
N GLY A 78 12.61 -28.53 -16.28
CA GLY A 78 13.20 -27.28 -16.77
C GLY A 78 13.04 -26.99 -18.27
N LEU A 79 12.36 -27.86 -19.03
CA LEU A 79 12.11 -27.69 -20.47
C LEU A 79 10.63 -27.60 -20.83
N GLN A 80 9.71 -27.82 -19.88
CA GLN A 80 8.38 -27.22 -19.98
C GLN A 80 8.49 -25.70 -19.76
N ALA A 81 9.15 -25.01 -20.69
CA ALA A 81 8.45 -23.90 -21.29
C ALA A 81 7.17 -24.55 -21.80
N GLN A 82 6.05 -24.25 -21.15
CA GLN A 82 4.76 -24.35 -21.81
C GLN A 82 5.01 -23.91 -23.26
N THR A 83 4.46 -24.64 -24.22
CA THR A 83 4.16 -24.08 -25.54
C THR A 83 3.27 -22.85 -25.29
N LEU A 84 3.90 -21.77 -24.84
CA LEU A 84 3.39 -20.43 -24.86
C LEU A 84 3.46 -20.14 -26.35
N ASP A 85 2.33 -20.29 -27.02
CA ASP A 85 2.08 -19.43 -28.16
C ASP A 85 2.40 -18.01 -27.67
N PHE A 86 3.55 -17.48 -28.09
CA PHE A 86 3.91 -16.08 -27.89
C PHE A 86 3.09 -15.19 -28.83
N SER A 87 1.83 -15.56 -29.09
CA SER A 87 0.88 -14.67 -29.74
C SER A 87 0.57 -13.57 -28.75
N ILE A 88 1.14 -12.39 -29.01
CA ILE A 88 0.83 -11.18 -28.26
C ILE A 88 -0.66 -10.92 -28.43
N LEU A 89 -1.37 -10.87 -27.31
CA LEU A 89 -2.78 -10.55 -27.30
C LEU A 89 -2.95 -9.08 -27.67
N LYS A 90 -3.95 -8.77 -28.50
CA LYS A 90 -4.29 -7.38 -28.83
C LYS A 90 -4.57 -6.54 -27.58
N LYS A 91 -5.23 -7.13 -26.58
CA LYS A 91 -5.45 -6.55 -25.24
C LYS A 91 -5.67 -7.65 -24.22
N PHE A 92 -5.65 -7.31 -22.93
CA PHE A 92 -5.92 -8.29 -21.89
C PHE A 92 -7.40 -8.71 -21.91
N PRO A 93 -7.70 -10.03 -21.98
CA PRO A 93 -9.07 -10.50 -21.94
C PRO A 93 -9.71 -10.33 -20.55
N TYR A 94 -11.04 -10.25 -20.56
CA TYR A 94 -11.88 -10.32 -19.37
C TYR A 94 -12.59 -11.67 -19.35
N GLY A 95 -12.54 -12.37 -18.23
CA GLY A 95 -13.21 -13.65 -18.06
C GLY A 95 -12.84 -14.33 -16.74
N GLY A 96 -13.52 -15.45 -16.46
CA GLY A 96 -13.36 -16.16 -15.19
C GLY A 96 -11.96 -16.76 -15.01
N ASN A 97 -11.34 -17.22 -16.09
CA ASN A 97 -10.00 -17.82 -16.07
C ASN A 97 -8.92 -16.73 -15.93
N GLU A 98 -9.07 -15.63 -16.64
CA GLU A 98 -8.20 -14.45 -16.61
C GLU A 98 -8.24 -13.77 -15.25
N ASP A 99 -9.43 -13.68 -14.65
CA ASP A 99 -9.60 -13.16 -13.30
C ASP A 99 -9.00 -14.12 -12.25
N LYS A 100 -9.02 -15.43 -12.50
CA LYS A 100 -8.40 -16.43 -11.64
C LYS A 100 -6.88 -16.33 -11.69
N GLU A 101 -6.29 -16.10 -12.85
CA GLU A 101 -4.84 -15.88 -12.99
C GLU A 101 -4.36 -14.70 -12.13
N ILE A 102 -5.02 -13.54 -12.24
CA ILE A 102 -4.72 -12.40 -11.35
C ILE A 102 -5.02 -12.78 -9.88
N GLY A 103 -6.04 -13.60 -9.66
CA GLY A 103 -6.42 -14.16 -8.37
C GLY A 103 -5.40 -15.08 -7.72
N ASP A 104 -4.53 -15.73 -8.50
CA ASP A 104 -3.56 -16.73 -8.03
C ASP A 104 -2.31 -16.07 -7.41
N PHE A 105 -2.03 -14.80 -7.72
CA PHE A 105 -0.97 -14.02 -7.08
C PHE A 105 -1.12 -14.02 -5.56
N LYS A 106 -0.08 -14.32 -4.78
CA LYS A 106 -0.22 -14.49 -3.32
C LYS A 106 -0.63 -13.20 -2.58
N ASN A 107 -0.23 -12.02 -3.04
CA ASN A 107 -0.47 -10.75 -2.35
C ASN A 107 -1.78 -10.07 -2.79
N PRO A 108 -2.80 -9.92 -1.92
CA PRO A 108 -4.07 -9.29 -2.30
C PRO A 108 -3.96 -7.85 -2.81
N LEU A 109 -2.98 -7.08 -2.32
CA LEU A 109 -2.75 -5.70 -2.80
C LEU A 109 -2.26 -5.72 -4.24
N LEU A 110 -1.40 -6.68 -4.59
CA LEU A 110 -0.91 -6.86 -5.95
C LEU A 110 -2.04 -7.26 -6.89
N ARG A 111 -2.92 -8.20 -6.49
CA ARG A 111 -4.11 -8.58 -7.27
C ARG A 111 -4.93 -7.35 -7.66
N ASN A 112 -5.26 -6.51 -6.67
CA ASN A 112 -6.02 -5.29 -6.90
C ASN A 112 -5.32 -4.33 -7.86
N THR A 113 -3.99 -4.20 -7.73
CA THR A 113 -3.16 -3.36 -8.60
C THR A 113 -3.22 -3.87 -10.03
N LEU A 114 -2.97 -5.17 -10.26
CA LEU A 114 -3.04 -5.80 -11.58
C LEU A 114 -4.43 -5.70 -12.21
N PHE A 115 -5.50 -5.85 -11.44
CA PHE A 115 -6.86 -5.62 -11.93
C PHE A 115 -7.11 -4.19 -12.40
N GLN A 116 -6.49 -3.18 -11.75
CA GLN A 116 -6.59 -1.79 -12.22
C GLN A 116 -5.66 -1.52 -13.40
N SER A 117 -4.41 -2.01 -13.34
CA SER A 117 -3.45 -1.90 -14.45
C SER A 117 -4.00 -2.52 -15.73
N ARG A 118 -4.66 -3.68 -15.65
CA ARG A 118 -5.34 -4.31 -16.79
C ARG A 118 -6.34 -3.36 -17.46
N LYS A 119 -7.13 -2.63 -16.66
CA LYS A 119 -8.11 -1.66 -17.20
C LYS A 119 -7.43 -0.48 -17.88
N VAL A 120 -6.45 0.13 -17.20
CA VAL A 120 -5.70 1.28 -17.73
C VAL A 120 -5.00 0.91 -19.03
N ILE A 121 -4.30 -0.24 -19.07
CA ILE A 121 -3.57 -0.70 -20.25
C ILE A 121 -4.54 -0.99 -21.41
N ASN A 122 -5.66 -1.67 -21.15
CA ASN A 122 -6.64 -1.94 -22.20
C ASN A 122 -7.23 -0.65 -22.78
N GLU A 123 -7.52 0.34 -21.94
CA GLU A 123 -8.07 1.63 -22.38
C GLU A 123 -7.05 2.46 -23.15
N LEU A 124 -5.77 2.42 -22.75
CA LEU A 124 -4.67 3.01 -23.53
C LEU A 124 -4.52 2.33 -24.89
N ILE A 125 -4.66 0.99 -24.94
CA ILE A 125 -4.62 0.24 -26.21
C ILE A 125 -5.80 0.59 -27.10
N ASP A 126 -7.01 0.67 -26.53
CA ASP A 126 -8.22 1.01 -27.27
C ASP A 126 -8.15 2.44 -27.85
N LYS A 127 -7.43 3.37 -27.18
CA LYS A 127 -7.28 4.77 -27.60
C LYS A 127 -6.10 5.04 -28.54
N TYR A 128 -4.94 4.45 -28.27
CA TYR A 128 -3.68 4.77 -28.96
C TYR A 128 -3.11 3.62 -29.81
N GLY A 129 -3.72 2.43 -29.75
CA GLY A 129 -3.24 1.24 -30.45
C GLY A 129 -2.27 0.38 -29.64
N ALA A 130 -1.55 -0.51 -30.32
CA ALA A 130 -0.62 -1.43 -29.66
C ALA A 130 0.53 -0.69 -28.96
N ILE A 131 1.00 -1.23 -27.83
CA ILE A 131 2.08 -0.63 -27.04
C ILE A 131 3.41 -1.30 -27.42
N ASP A 132 4.38 -0.52 -27.91
CA ASP A 132 5.70 -1.02 -28.31
C ASP A 132 6.56 -1.44 -27.11
N GLU A 133 6.53 -0.66 -26.03
CA GLU A 133 7.32 -0.90 -24.82
C GLU A 133 6.53 -0.56 -23.55
N LEU A 134 6.59 -1.46 -22.57
CA LEU A 134 5.97 -1.26 -21.25
C LEU A 134 7.04 -1.30 -20.16
N LYS A 135 7.28 -0.15 -19.54
CA LYS A 135 8.14 -0.03 -18.35
C LYS A 135 7.29 0.14 -17.11
N ALA A 136 7.43 -0.78 -16.16
CA ALA A 136 6.72 -0.75 -14.88
C ALA A 136 7.69 -0.62 -13.70
N GLU A 137 7.21 -0.03 -12.62
CA GLU A 137 7.96 0.04 -11.37
C GLU A 137 7.09 -0.42 -10.20
N LEU A 138 7.57 -1.42 -9.44
CA LEU A 138 6.83 -1.93 -8.30
C LEU A 138 7.30 -1.33 -6.98
N ASN A 139 6.35 -0.79 -6.23
CA ASN A 139 6.55 -0.36 -4.84
C ASN A 139 6.98 -1.55 -3.97
N THR A 140 7.95 -1.31 -3.09
CA THR A 140 8.50 -2.31 -2.15
C THR A 140 7.43 -2.95 -1.24
N ASN A 141 6.35 -2.24 -0.92
CA ASN A 141 5.22 -2.77 -0.13
C ASN A 141 4.46 -3.90 -0.83
N LEU A 142 4.48 -3.94 -2.17
CA LEU A 142 3.84 -5.01 -2.95
C LEU A 142 4.66 -6.31 -2.92
N LYS A 143 5.96 -6.22 -2.63
CA LYS A 143 6.92 -7.33 -2.62
C LYS A 143 7.04 -8.02 -1.26
N THR A 144 6.42 -7.45 -0.22
CA THR A 144 6.55 -7.90 1.18
C THR A 144 5.24 -8.46 1.74
N ASN A 145 5.32 -9.19 2.85
CA ASN A 145 4.13 -9.75 3.51
C ASN A 145 3.44 -8.74 4.45
N LYS A 146 2.27 -9.09 5.00
CA LYS A 146 1.47 -8.19 5.86
C LYS A 146 2.23 -7.75 7.12
N PHE A 147 2.98 -8.66 7.74
CA PHE A 147 3.75 -8.36 8.96
C PHE A 147 4.92 -7.41 8.66
N GLN A 148 5.69 -7.68 7.61
CA GLN A 148 6.77 -6.78 7.15
C GLN A 148 6.27 -5.38 6.81
N ARG A 149 5.12 -5.27 6.13
CA ARG A 149 4.47 -3.97 5.90
C ARG A 149 4.07 -3.25 7.19
N TYR A 150 3.60 -3.99 8.19
CA TYR A 150 3.27 -3.41 9.49
C TYR A 150 4.51 -2.86 10.18
N ILE A 151 5.61 -3.62 10.22
CA ILE A 151 6.90 -3.15 10.73
C ILE A 151 7.38 -1.93 9.96
N TYR A 152 7.31 -1.93 8.62
CA TYR A 152 7.66 -0.78 7.80
C TYR A 152 6.83 0.46 8.17
N ARG A 153 5.51 0.33 8.38
CA ARG A 153 4.67 1.46 8.81
C ARG A 153 5.03 2.01 10.17
N LEU A 154 5.38 1.15 11.13
CA LEU A 154 5.86 1.59 12.45
C LEU A 154 7.18 2.37 12.30
N ASP A 155 8.08 1.85 11.47
CA ASP A 155 9.36 2.48 11.18
C ASP A 155 9.18 3.85 10.50
N GLN A 156 8.26 3.97 9.54
CA GLN A 156 7.93 5.26 8.91
C GLN A 156 7.39 6.30 9.91
N ARG A 157 6.59 5.87 10.90
CA ARG A 157 6.14 6.78 11.98
C ARG A 157 7.30 7.24 12.86
N ARG A 158 8.21 6.33 13.20
CA ARG A 158 9.44 6.64 13.95
C ARG A 158 10.29 7.65 13.17
N VAL A 159 10.61 7.36 11.90
CA VAL A 159 11.38 8.26 11.02
C VAL A 159 10.73 9.65 10.93
N LEU A 160 9.39 9.70 10.80
CA LEU A 160 8.67 10.98 10.76
C LEU A 160 8.77 11.77 12.07
N LYS A 161 8.66 11.08 13.22
CA LYS A 161 8.84 11.68 14.55
C LYS A 161 10.26 12.22 14.73
N ASN A 162 11.26 11.42 14.38
CA ASN A 162 12.67 11.80 14.46
C ASN A 162 12.97 12.99 13.57
N ARG A 163 12.51 12.97 12.32
CA ARG A 163 12.65 14.11 11.40
C ARG A 163 12.05 15.39 11.97
N ASN A 164 10.88 15.33 12.59
CA ASN A 164 10.28 16.51 13.22
C ASN A 164 11.14 17.01 14.39
N ARG A 165 11.72 16.11 15.20
CA ARG A 165 12.69 16.46 16.25
C ARG A 165 13.92 17.17 15.67
N TYR A 166 14.47 16.68 14.56
CA TYR A 166 15.62 17.29 13.88
C TYR A 166 15.29 18.69 13.37
N ILE A 167 14.13 18.87 12.73
CA ILE A 167 13.66 20.17 12.25
C ILE A 167 13.54 21.16 13.42
N SER A 168 12.93 20.75 14.54
CA SER A 168 12.80 21.61 15.72
C SER A 168 14.15 22.00 16.31
N TYR A 169 15.09 21.05 16.40
CA TYR A 169 16.43 21.30 16.93
C TYR A 169 17.23 22.26 16.02
N ILE A 170 17.27 21.99 14.71
CA ILE A 170 17.98 22.85 13.74
C ILE A 170 17.44 24.29 13.79
N ARG A 171 16.12 24.46 13.95
CA ARG A 171 15.51 25.77 14.15
C ARG A 171 15.95 26.44 15.46
N SER A 172 16.10 25.69 16.55
CA SER A 172 16.52 26.27 17.84
C SER A 172 17.96 26.80 17.84
N ILE A 173 18.84 26.21 17.03
CA ILE A 173 20.23 26.68 16.86
C ILE A 173 20.37 27.74 15.75
N SER A 174 19.26 28.24 15.21
CA SER A 174 19.21 29.24 14.12
C SER A 174 19.96 28.83 12.84
N GLU A 175 20.11 27.52 12.59
CA GLU A 175 20.76 26.99 11.40
C GLU A 175 19.76 26.87 10.23
N ASN A 176 20.28 26.93 9.00
CA ASN A 176 19.44 26.88 7.81
C ASN A 176 18.74 25.51 7.67
N LEU A 177 17.42 25.54 7.50
CA LEU A 177 16.63 24.33 7.32
C LEU A 177 16.71 23.80 5.88
N THR A 178 17.83 23.15 5.55
CA THR A 178 18.07 22.50 4.26
C THR A 178 17.88 20.97 4.37
N GLU A 179 17.57 20.31 3.25
CA GLU A 179 17.50 18.83 3.24
C GLU A 179 18.84 18.19 3.63
N LEU A 180 19.95 18.83 3.26
CA LEU A 180 21.30 18.40 3.60
C LEU A 180 21.56 18.52 5.11
N ASN A 181 21.18 19.64 5.74
CA ASN A 181 21.39 19.83 7.18
C ASN A 181 20.55 18.84 8.00
N ILE A 182 19.31 18.58 7.59
CA ILE A 182 18.48 17.54 8.22
C ILE A 182 19.14 16.17 8.09
N LEU A 183 19.70 15.85 6.91
CA LEU A 183 20.39 14.58 6.68
C LEU A 183 21.71 14.48 7.47
N LYS A 184 22.50 15.56 7.56
CA LYS A 184 23.71 15.62 8.37
C LYS A 184 23.41 15.32 9.83
N TYR A 185 22.38 15.96 10.39
CA TYR A 185 21.97 15.73 11.78
C TYR A 185 21.43 14.31 12.01
N GLU A 186 20.63 13.77 11.08
CA GLU A 186 20.18 12.37 11.11
C GLU A 186 21.38 11.40 11.15
N LEU A 187 22.36 11.59 10.27
CA LEU A 187 23.53 10.72 10.21
C LEU A 187 24.49 10.92 11.40
N TRP A 188 24.59 12.14 11.95
CA TRP A 188 25.39 12.44 13.12
C TRP A 188 24.89 11.69 14.35
N GLU A 189 23.59 11.77 14.61
CA GLU A 189 22.98 11.05 15.71
C GLU A 189 23.03 9.52 15.48
N GLU A 190 22.82 9.06 14.24
CA GLU A 190 22.98 7.65 13.88
C GLU A 190 24.41 7.15 14.17
N CYS A 191 25.41 7.99 13.92
CA CYS A 191 26.81 7.70 14.16
C CYS A 191 27.29 8.04 15.57
N LYS A 192 26.38 8.45 16.48
CA LYS A 192 26.69 8.85 17.86
C LYS A 192 27.74 9.96 17.95
N GLY A 193 27.76 10.86 16.97
CA GLY A 193 28.72 11.95 16.89
C GLY A 193 30.15 11.53 16.55
N ILE A 194 30.39 10.30 16.07
CA ILE A 194 31.74 9.82 15.75
C ILE A 194 31.87 9.58 14.25
N CYS A 195 32.98 9.99 13.64
CA CYS A 195 33.30 9.66 12.26
C CYS A 195 33.55 8.14 12.11
N PRO A 196 32.76 7.40 11.31
CA PRO A 196 32.95 5.95 11.15
C PRO A 196 34.29 5.56 10.52
N TYR A 197 34.86 6.45 9.71
CA TYR A 197 36.10 6.20 8.97
C TYR A 197 37.35 6.47 9.79
N THR A 198 37.43 7.64 10.44
CA THR A 198 38.63 8.10 11.16
C THR A 198 38.57 7.72 12.64
N GLY A 199 37.37 7.72 13.22
CA GLY A 199 37.14 7.48 14.64
C GLY A 199 37.14 8.72 15.51
N ASP A 200 37.40 9.88 14.92
CA ASP A 200 37.38 11.15 15.64
C ASP A 200 35.94 11.57 15.92
N ASP A 201 35.76 12.25 17.06
CA ASP A 201 34.49 12.89 17.40
C ASP A 201 34.19 14.01 16.40
N ILE A 202 32.91 14.19 16.09
CA ILE A 202 32.36 15.26 15.27
C ILE A 202 31.56 16.15 16.21
N PRO A 203 32.14 17.24 16.74
CA PRO A 203 31.37 18.15 17.58
C PRO A 203 30.27 18.88 16.78
N GLU A 204 29.23 19.33 17.48
CA GLU A 204 27.99 19.85 16.87
C GLU A 204 28.24 21.15 16.08
N ASP A 205 29.22 21.95 16.48
CA ASP A 205 29.61 23.23 15.88
C ASP A 205 30.15 23.07 14.45
N ILE A 206 30.91 22.01 14.17
CA ILE A 206 31.48 21.76 12.84
C ILE A 206 30.56 20.92 11.94
N LEU A 207 29.49 20.33 12.47
CA LEU A 207 28.62 19.39 11.75
C LEU A 207 28.06 19.98 10.44
N PHE A 208 27.56 21.21 10.49
CA PHE A 208 26.92 21.86 9.35
C PHE A 208 27.93 22.48 8.37
N SER A 209 29.20 22.63 8.77
CA SER A 209 30.28 23.15 7.93
C SER A 209 30.71 22.18 6.81
N ASP A 210 31.51 22.67 5.86
CA ASP A 210 32.11 21.87 4.78
C ASP A 210 33.18 20.88 5.27
N GLN A 211 33.60 20.99 6.54
CA GLN A 211 34.51 20.03 7.17
C GLN A 211 33.89 18.64 7.30
N ILE A 212 32.55 18.55 7.34
CA ILE A 212 31.83 17.28 7.45
C ILE A 212 31.03 17.05 6.17
N LYS A 213 31.33 15.95 5.49
CA LYS A 213 30.66 15.54 4.25
C LYS A 213 29.81 14.30 4.46
N VAL A 214 28.68 14.26 3.76
CA VAL A 214 27.88 13.05 3.60
C VAL A 214 28.50 12.22 2.47
N VAL A 215 28.91 10.99 2.76
CA VAL A 215 29.57 10.08 1.80
C VAL A 215 28.75 8.82 1.60
N HIS A 216 28.92 8.17 0.45
CA HIS A 216 28.30 6.86 0.19
C HIS A 216 29.23 5.72 0.65
N ILE A 217 28.68 4.78 1.41
CA ILE A 217 29.39 3.59 1.91
C ILE A 217 29.82 2.67 0.75
N HIS A 218 28.91 2.44 -0.19
CA HIS A 218 29.25 1.84 -1.47
C HIS A 218 29.20 2.94 -2.51
N PRO A 219 30.26 3.13 -3.30
CA PRO A 219 30.36 4.24 -4.25
C PRO A 219 29.11 4.38 -5.11
N TRP A 220 28.64 5.62 -5.27
CA TRP A 220 27.46 5.92 -6.08
C TRP A 220 27.63 5.43 -7.52
N SER A 221 28.77 5.72 -8.15
CA SER A 221 29.13 5.31 -9.51
C SER A 221 29.14 3.79 -9.73
N LYS A 222 29.16 2.99 -8.65
CA LYS A 222 29.17 1.52 -8.72
C LYS A 222 27.86 0.90 -8.23
N SER A 223 26.94 1.67 -7.65
CA SER A 223 25.76 1.14 -6.97
C SER A 223 24.43 1.84 -7.28
N LEU A 224 24.45 3.09 -7.74
CA LEU A 224 23.28 3.97 -7.91
C LEU A 224 22.32 3.92 -6.71
N ASN A 225 22.87 3.82 -5.49
CA ASN A 225 22.10 3.65 -4.27
C ASN A 225 22.20 4.89 -3.38
N ASP A 226 21.19 5.76 -3.47
CA ASP A 226 21.12 7.01 -2.70
C ASP A 226 20.36 6.85 -1.37
N SER A 227 20.06 5.61 -0.96
CA SER A 227 19.34 5.36 0.29
C SER A 227 20.17 5.82 1.49
N THR A 228 19.50 6.27 2.55
CA THR A 228 20.18 6.62 3.82
C THR A 228 20.99 5.45 4.38
N MET A 229 20.58 4.20 4.12
CA MET A 229 21.33 2.99 4.47
C MET A 229 22.71 2.89 3.78
N ASN A 230 22.89 3.59 2.66
CA ASN A 230 24.15 3.68 1.94
C ASN A 230 24.91 4.99 2.20
N LYS A 231 24.42 5.87 3.09
CA LYS A 231 25.04 7.15 3.41
C LYS A 231 25.56 7.17 4.84
N THR A 232 26.62 7.92 5.08
CA THR A 232 27.17 8.17 6.41
C THR A 232 28.00 9.46 6.41
N LEU A 233 28.55 9.87 7.55
CA LEU A 233 29.39 11.05 7.67
C LEU A 233 30.88 10.70 7.55
N CYS A 234 31.65 11.66 7.07
CA CYS A 234 33.09 11.59 7.04
C CYS A 234 33.68 13.01 7.10
N TYR A 235 34.88 13.14 7.63
CA TYR A 235 35.65 14.38 7.51
C TYR A 235 36.00 14.66 6.05
N GLY A 236 35.91 15.94 5.65
CA GLY A 236 36.14 16.41 4.30
C GLY A 236 37.54 16.06 3.80
N TYR A 237 38.55 16.14 4.67
CA TYR A 237 39.94 15.77 4.35
C TYR A 237 40.09 14.28 4.00
N PHE A 238 39.27 13.41 4.59
CA PHE A 238 39.33 11.95 4.37
C PHE A 238 38.40 11.50 3.23
N SER A 239 37.35 12.27 2.93
CA SER A 239 36.32 11.89 1.95
C SER A 239 36.87 11.58 0.55
N SER A 240 37.92 12.28 0.11
CA SER A 240 38.55 12.07 -1.20
C SER A 240 39.18 10.68 -1.35
N ASN A 241 39.70 10.12 -0.25
CA ASN A 241 40.38 8.82 -0.25
C ASN A 241 39.43 7.64 -0.52
N ILE A 242 38.14 7.83 -0.24
CA ILE A 242 37.11 6.78 -0.29
C ILE A 242 36.06 7.03 -1.38
N GLU A 243 36.20 8.07 -2.20
CA GLU A 243 35.19 8.50 -3.17
C GLU A 243 34.77 7.37 -4.15
N HIS A 244 35.73 6.53 -4.55
CA HIS A 244 35.52 5.45 -5.52
C HIS A 244 35.69 4.04 -4.93
N LEU A 245 35.92 3.95 -3.62
CA LEU A 245 36.25 2.72 -2.89
C LEU A 245 35.23 2.47 -1.78
N SER A 246 34.88 1.21 -1.54
CA SER A 246 34.14 0.86 -0.32
C SER A 246 35.09 0.87 0.89
N PRO A 247 34.60 1.01 2.14
CA PRO A 247 35.43 0.89 3.33
C PRO A 247 36.29 -0.38 3.34
N HIS A 248 35.70 -1.52 2.96
CA HIS A 248 36.44 -2.77 2.78
C HIS A 248 37.57 -2.65 1.75
N ALA A 249 37.36 -1.95 0.63
CA ALA A 249 38.39 -1.86 -0.41
C ALA A 249 39.56 -0.97 0.01
N TYR A 250 39.28 0.09 0.79
CA TYR A 250 40.30 1.03 1.25
C TYR A 250 41.13 0.48 2.43
N PHE A 251 40.49 -0.15 3.42
CA PHE A 251 41.17 -0.54 4.66
C PHE A 251 41.76 -1.95 4.65
N ILE A 252 41.39 -2.83 3.72
CA ILE A 252 41.81 -4.25 3.78
C ILE A 252 43.31 -4.47 3.62
N GLU A 253 44.03 -3.53 2.99
CA GLU A 253 45.47 -3.61 2.81
C GLU A 253 46.24 -3.51 4.14
N ASN A 254 45.64 -2.91 5.17
CA ASN A 254 46.19 -2.83 6.51
C ASN A 254 45.27 -3.57 7.51
N THR A 255 45.71 -4.74 7.96
CA THR A 255 44.93 -5.63 8.83
C THR A 255 44.51 -4.98 10.13
N ASP A 256 45.41 -4.24 10.77
CA ASP A 256 45.15 -3.60 12.07
C ASP A 256 44.16 -2.43 11.91
N ALA A 257 44.32 -1.63 10.85
CA ALA A 257 43.40 -0.57 10.51
C ALA A 257 42.00 -1.11 10.16
N TRP A 258 41.93 -2.25 9.44
CA TRP A 258 40.68 -2.92 9.14
C TRP A 258 39.98 -3.45 10.39
N GLU A 259 40.70 -4.13 11.28
CA GLU A 259 40.12 -4.66 12.51
C GLU A 259 39.60 -3.54 13.43
N SER A 260 40.39 -2.46 13.57
CA SER A 260 40.00 -1.25 14.30
C SER A 260 38.72 -0.63 13.71
N LEU A 261 38.65 -0.48 12.38
CA LEU A 261 37.47 0.03 11.68
C LEU A 261 36.23 -0.86 11.93
N VAL A 262 36.37 -2.18 11.83
CA VAL A 262 35.28 -3.14 12.04
C VAL A 262 34.75 -3.03 13.47
N ASN A 263 35.65 -3.01 14.47
CA ASN A 263 35.27 -2.87 15.87
C ASN A 263 34.61 -1.52 16.18
N ARG A 264 35.14 -0.43 15.61
CA ARG A 264 34.54 0.92 15.70
C ARG A 264 33.16 0.95 15.06
N ALA A 265 33.03 0.52 13.81
CA ALA A 265 31.77 0.52 13.07
C ALA A 265 30.69 -0.31 13.78
N LYS A 266 31.06 -1.42 14.43
CA LYS A 266 30.14 -2.24 15.24
C LYS A 266 29.58 -1.47 16.44
N LYS A 267 30.40 -0.66 17.11
CA LYS A 267 29.98 0.18 18.24
C LYS A 267 29.12 1.36 17.76
N ILE A 268 29.52 2.03 16.69
CA ILE A 268 28.81 3.18 16.12
C ILE A 268 27.42 2.77 15.62
N PHE A 269 27.36 1.77 14.74
CA PHE A 269 26.11 1.30 14.14
C PHE A 269 25.39 0.24 14.97
N SER A 270 25.50 0.31 16.30
CA SER A 270 24.68 -0.51 17.20
C SER A 270 23.23 -0.03 17.18
N ASN A 271 22.28 -0.94 17.38
CA ASN A 271 20.86 -0.58 17.41
C ASN A 271 20.52 0.30 18.62
N THR A 272 19.67 1.30 18.41
CA THR A 272 19.05 2.11 19.47
C THR A 272 17.53 2.15 19.28
N LEU A 273 16.80 2.77 20.21
CA LEU A 273 15.36 2.99 20.06
C LEU A 273 15.04 3.83 18.81
N ASP A 274 15.84 4.87 18.59
CA ASP A 274 15.70 5.74 17.44
C ASP A 274 16.29 5.12 16.18
N TYR A 275 17.17 4.11 16.27
CA TYR A 275 17.77 3.43 15.12
C TYR A 275 17.82 1.91 15.28
N PRO A 276 16.67 1.21 15.20
CA PRO A 276 16.57 -0.21 15.53
C PRO A 276 17.17 -1.17 14.47
N ASN A 277 17.56 -0.65 13.31
CA ASN A 277 18.07 -1.43 12.19
C ASN A 277 19.53 -1.09 11.81
N ASN A 278 20.25 -0.32 12.64
CA ASN A 278 21.63 0.11 12.35
C ASN A 278 22.60 -1.04 12.16
N GLN A 279 22.37 -2.20 12.79
CA GLN A 279 23.16 -3.39 12.54
C GLN A 279 23.20 -3.80 11.05
N LYS A 280 22.17 -3.46 10.26
CA LYS A 280 22.17 -3.68 8.80
C LYS A 280 23.11 -2.71 8.08
N LYS A 281 23.23 -1.47 8.56
CA LYS A 281 24.20 -0.49 8.07
C LYS A 281 25.62 -0.92 8.39
N TYR A 282 25.89 -1.39 9.61
CA TYR A 282 27.17 -2.02 9.97
C TYR A 282 27.55 -3.13 8.97
N ARG A 283 26.64 -4.09 8.76
CA ARG A 283 26.88 -5.19 7.82
C ARG A 283 27.15 -4.71 6.40
N ARG A 284 26.56 -3.60 5.97
CA ARG A 284 26.84 -2.99 4.67
C ARG A 284 28.21 -2.31 4.66
N PHE A 285 28.54 -1.58 5.72
CA PHE A 285 29.80 -0.84 5.88
C PHE A 285 31.02 -1.75 5.75
N VAL A 286 31.00 -2.91 6.41
CA VAL A 286 32.11 -3.87 6.38
C VAL A 286 32.07 -4.84 5.19
N LYS A 287 31.05 -4.76 4.34
CA LYS A 287 30.85 -5.74 3.26
C LYS A 287 31.84 -5.50 2.12
N LYS A 288 32.50 -6.57 1.67
CA LYS A 288 33.15 -6.58 0.35
C LYS A 288 32.11 -6.29 -0.73
N TYR A 289 32.28 -5.17 -1.43
CA TYR A 289 31.37 -4.77 -2.49
C TYR A 289 31.65 -5.59 -3.75
N TYR A 290 30.70 -6.45 -4.14
CA TYR A 290 30.73 -7.15 -5.42
C TYR A 290 30.00 -6.29 -6.45
N GLN A 291 30.70 -5.89 -7.50
CA GLN A 291 30.15 -5.16 -8.63
C GLN A 291 29.19 -6.06 -9.40
N ARG A 292 27.95 -6.14 -8.93
CA ARG A 292 26.85 -6.65 -9.74
C ARG A 292 26.59 -5.65 -10.86
N ASP A 293 25.97 -6.11 -11.94
CA ASP A 293 25.46 -5.21 -12.99
C ASP A 293 24.34 -4.33 -12.41
N TYR A 294 24.75 -3.25 -11.75
CA TYR A 294 23.86 -2.42 -10.96
C TYR A 294 22.90 -1.66 -11.87
N ILE A 295 23.35 -1.28 -13.08
CA ILE A 295 22.54 -0.59 -14.08
C ILE A 295 21.43 -1.51 -14.55
N LYS A 296 21.76 -2.75 -14.93
CA LYS A 296 20.74 -3.75 -15.28
C LYS A 296 19.73 -3.95 -14.15
N ASN A 297 20.19 -4.04 -12.90
CA ASN A 297 19.29 -4.18 -11.75
C ASN A 297 18.41 -2.93 -11.46
N GLN A 298 18.78 -1.75 -11.96
CA GLN A 298 17.92 -0.56 -11.90
C GLN A 298 16.82 -0.60 -12.96
N LEU A 299 17.02 -1.29 -14.08
CA LEU A 299 16.01 -1.47 -15.13
C LEU A 299 15.16 -2.73 -14.89
N GLU A 300 15.78 -3.80 -14.39
CA GLU A 300 15.18 -5.11 -14.18
C GLU A 300 15.36 -5.53 -12.71
N ASP A 301 14.27 -5.55 -11.96
CA ASP A 301 14.29 -6.02 -10.59
C ASP A 301 14.34 -7.56 -10.54
N PRO A 302 15.38 -8.17 -9.95
CA PRO A 302 15.48 -9.62 -9.85
C PRO A 302 14.43 -10.26 -8.92
N ASN A 303 13.67 -9.46 -8.16
CA ASN A 303 12.62 -9.94 -7.27
C ASN A 303 11.62 -10.84 -8.02
N PHE A 304 11.28 -11.98 -7.41
CA PHE A 304 10.32 -12.94 -7.96
C PHE A 304 8.97 -12.30 -8.33
N VAL A 305 8.44 -11.43 -7.45
CA VAL A 305 7.15 -10.76 -7.70
C VAL A 305 7.24 -9.82 -8.92
N SER A 306 8.36 -9.13 -9.08
CA SER A 306 8.60 -8.25 -10.23
C SER A 306 8.65 -9.05 -11.53
N ARG A 307 9.29 -10.23 -11.51
CA ARG A 307 9.32 -11.16 -12.65
C ARG A 307 7.95 -11.75 -12.99
N GLU A 308 7.14 -12.11 -11.99
CA GLU A 308 5.76 -12.56 -12.22
C GLU A 308 4.91 -11.47 -12.88
N VAL A 309 5.07 -10.22 -12.44
CA VAL A 309 4.37 -9.09 -13.07
C VAL A 309 4.88 -8.83 -14.49
N ALA A 310 6.19 -8.92 -14.72
CA ALA A 310 6.76 -8.81 -16.07
C ALA A 310 6.12 -9.85 -17.01
N CYS A 311 6.08 -11.12 -16.59
CA CYS A 311 5.46 -12.21 -17.34
C CYS A 311 3.96 -11.99 -17.60
N PHE A 312 3.23 -11.43 -16.63
CA PHE A 312 1.84 -11.05 -16.86
C PHE A 312 1.72 -9.96 -17.93
N LEU A 313 2.58 -8.95 -17.90
CA LEU A 313 2.57 -7.83 -18.84
C LEU A 313 3.00 -8.22 -20.25
N THR A 314 3.87 -9.23 -20.41
CA THR A 314 4.33 -9.70 -21.72
C THR A 314 3.22 -10.27 -22.60
N LYS A 315 2.03 -10.53 -22.04
CA LYS A 315 0.86 -11.00 -22.79
C LYS A 315 0.34 -10.00 -23.81
N VAL A 316 0.56 -8.70 -23.61
CA VAL A 316 0.05 -7.63 -24.51
C VAL A 316 1.15 -6.77 -25.12
N CYS A 317 2.40 -6.94 -24.69
CA CYS A 317 3.53 -6.16 -25.15
C CYS A 317 4.78 -7.04 -25.13
N PHE A 318 5.57 -7.05 -26.21
CA PHE A 318 6.79 -7.86 -26.27
C PHE A 318 7.88 -7.32 -25.33
N LYS A 319 8.10 -6.01 -25.35
CA LYS A 319 9.19 -5.35 -24.64
C LYS A 319 8.71 -4.85 -23.28
N VAL A 320 8.90 -5.67 -22.26
CA VAL A 320 8.50 -5.35 -20.88
C VAL A 320 9.71 -5.27 -19.96
N THR A 321 9.83 -4.17 -19.22
CA THR A 321 10.79 -4.05 -18.12
C THR A 321 10.09 -3.71 -16.81
N VAL A 322 10.57 -4.32 -15.73
CA VAL A 322 10.00 -4.11 -14.39
C VAL A 322 11.12 -3.76 -13.42
N SER A 323 11.20 -2.49 -13.03
CA SER A 323 12.29 -1.98 -12.20
C SER A 323 11.96 -1.87 -10.71
N ALA A 324 13.02 -1.70 -9.93
CA ALA A 324 12.93 -1.35 -8.52
C ALA A 324 12.75 0.17 -8.30
N ASP A 325 12.34 0.54 -7.08
CA ASP A 325 11.88 1.89 -6.70
C ASP A 325 13.02 2.75 -6.14
N TYR A 326 13.90 3.28 -7.00
CA TYR A 326 15.05 4.11 -6.55
C TYR A 326 15.41 5.27 -7.48
N THR A 327 15.64 5.02 -8.78
CA THR A 327 16.23 6.01 -9.67
C THR A 327 15.24 7.01 -10.23
N SER A 328 13.96 6.64 -10.41
CA SER A 328 12.92 7.53 -10.93
C SER A 328 12.71 8.76 -10.06
N ASP A 329 12.66 8.58 -8.73
CA ASP A 329 12.55 9.68 -7.77
C ASP A 329 13.74 10.64 -7.83
N TYR A 330 14.93 10.10 -8.03
CA TYR A 330 16.16 10.88 -8.08
C TYR A 330 16.23 11.71 -9.37
N LEU A 331 15.83 11.12 -10.51
CA LEU A 331 15.67 11.85 -11.78
C LEU A 331 14.65 12.98 -11.66
N ILE A 332 13.50 12.76 -11.01
CA ILE A 332 12.50 13.81 -10.76
C ILE A 332 13.11 15.01 -10.02
N ARG A 333 13.96 14.75 -9.01
CA ARG A 333 14.63 15.81 -8.23
C ARG A 333 15.69 16.53 -9.04
N LEU A 334 16.55 15.80 -9.75
CA LEU A 334 17.61 16.39 -10.57
C LEU A 334 17.03 17.25 -11.69
N LEU A 335 15.97 16.77 -12.34
CA LEU A 335 15.22 17.52 -13.33
C LEU A 335 14.30 18.56 -12.68
N SER A 336 14.36 18.81 -11.37
CA SER A 336 13.54 19.82 -10.66
C SER A 336 12.04 19.79 -11.02
N LEU A 337 11.49 18.59 -11.27
CA LEU A 337 10.08 18.40 -11.67
C LEU A 337 9.15 18.37 -10.45
N ASN A 338 9.70 18.03 -9.28
CA ASN A 338 8.98 18.06 -8.00
C ASN A 338 8.42 19.45 -7.66
N LYS A 339 9.07 20.52 -8.13
CA LYS A 339 8.68 21.91 -7.87
C LYS A 339 7.36 22.31 -8.55
N PHE A 340 6.87 21.53 -9.52
CA PHE A 340 5.64 21.86 -10.26
C PHE A 340 4.36 21.56 -9.48
N ILE A 341 4.42 20.60 -8.55
CA ILE A 341 3.24 20.13 -7.80
C ILE A 341 3.13 20.86 -6.46
N ASP A 342 4.25 21.16 -5.82
CA ASP A 342 4.27 21.86 -4.54
C ASP A 342 5.56 22.70 -4.48
N SER A 343 5.41 23.96 -4.07
CA SER A 343 6.47 24.95 -3.95
C SER A 343 7.01 25.04 -2.52
N SER A 344 6.34 24.41 -1.55
CA SER A 344 6.66 24.47 -0.12
C SER A 344 7.60 23.33 0.26
N LYS A 345 8.80 23.63 0.80
CA LYS A 345 9.93 22.70 1.08
C LYS A 345 9.62 21.50 2.02
N GLU A 346 8.36 21.20 2.36
CA GLU A 346 7.97 20.15 3.31
C GLU A 346 7.07 19.06 2.68
N LYS A 347 7.67 17.87 2.45
CA LYS A 347 7.06 16.55 2.14
C LYS A 347 6.17 16.44 0.88
N PHE A 348 6.83 16.29 -0.26
CA PHE A 348 6.24 16.33 -1.60
C PHE A 348 5.56 15.05 -2.17
N LYS A 349 5.84 13.83 -1.69
CA LYS A 349 5.58 12.62 -2.53
C LYS A 349 4.17 12.01 -2.48
N TYR A 350 3.46 12.16 -1.36
CA TYR A 350 2.21 11.39 -1.10
C TYR A 350 0.97 12.26 -0.85
N ILE A 351 1.14 13.59 -0.89
CA ILE A 351 0.05 14.56 -0.72
C ILE A 351 -0.75 14.65 -2.01
N ASP A 352 -0.07 14.81 -3.14
CA ASP A 352 -0.71 14.91 -4.45
C ASP A 352 -0.56 13.60 -5.22
N LEU A 353 -1.68 13.04 -5.67
CA LEU A 353 -1.75 11.78 -6.41
C LEU A 353 -1.15 11.89 -7.81
N ARG A 354 -1.04 13.08 -8.39
CA ARG A 354 -0.45 13.33 -9.72
C ARG A 354 1.04 13.01 -9.76
N ASN A 355 1.72 13.00 -8.61
CA ASN A 355 3.10 12.51 -8.48
C ASN A 355 3.28 11.08 -9.01
N HIS A 356 2.24 10.23 -8.92
CA HIS A 356 2.32 8.88 -9.48
C HIS A 356 2.42 8.90 -11.00
N ALA A 357 1.69 9.77 -11.67
CA ALA A 357 1.77 9.94 -13.12
C ALA A 357 3.11 10.52 -13.56
N LEU A 358 3.61 11.55 -12.85
CA LEU A 358 4.96 12.10 -13.09
C LEU A 358 6.04 11.01 -12.95
N LYS A 359 5.93 10.18 -11.92
CA LYS A 359 6.85 9.06 -11.73
C LYS A 359 6.76 8.04 -12.86
N SER A 360 5.56 7.65 -13.27
CA SER A 360 5.34 6.73 -14.39
C SER A 360 5.93 7.28 -15.70
N TYR A 361 5.77 8.58 -15.96
CA TYR A 361 6.37 9.24 -17.12
C TYR A 361 7.90 9.19 -17.07
N VAL A 362 8.50 9.53 -15.93
CA VAL A 362 9.96 9.43 -15.75
C VAL A 362 10.45 7.98 -15.90
N THR A 363 9.70 6.99 -15.38
CA THR A 363 10.02 5.57 -15.59
C THR A 363 9.96 5.18 -17.06
N ALA A 364 9.03 5.73 -17.84
CA ALA A 364 8.89 5.45 -19.27
C ALA A 364 10.08 6.00 -20.09
N ILE A 365 10.50 7.25 -19.83
CA ILE A 365 11.64 7.86 -20.55
C ILE A 365 13.01 7.35 -20.08
N ARG A 366 13.09 6.75 -18.88
CA ARG A 366 14.35 6.28 -18.31
C ARG A 366 14.94 5.16 -19.17
N ASP A 367 16.19 5.34 -19.57
CA ASP A 367 16.97 4.41 -20.36
C ASP A 367 18.41 4.28 -19.82
N MET A 368 19.27 3.56 -20.55
CA MET A 368 20.68 3.42 -20.20
C MET A 368 21.44 4.75 -20.22
N LYS A 369 21.11 5.68 -21.12
CA LYS A 369 21.76 7.00 -21.21
C LYS A 369 21.53 7.80 -19.93
N TYR A 370 20.29 7.84 -19.43
CA TYR A 370 19.98 8.50 -18.16
C TYR A 370 20.65 7.83 -16.96
N LEU A 371 20.73 6.49 -16.95
CA LEU A 371 21.38 5.75 -15.85
C LEU A 371 22.91 5.90 -15.87
N ASN A 372 23.53 5.94 -17.04
CA ASN A 372 24.96 6.20 -17.18
C ASN A 372 25.29 7.64 -16.80
N GLY A 373 24.52 8.61 -17.33
CA GLY A 373 24.65 10.01 -16.94
C GLY A 373 24.52 10.21 -15.43
N LEU A 374 23.58 9.50 -14.78
CA LEU A 374 23.46 9.46 -13.33
C LEU A 374 24.71 8.93 -12.63
N ALA A 375 25.32 7.86 -13.13
CA ALA A 375 26.53 7.29 -12.55
C ALA A 375 27.73 8.24 -12.66
N ASP A 376 27.78 9.05 -13.72
CA ASP A 376 28.85 10.02 -13.98
C ASP A 376 28.79 11.28 -13.09
N LEU A 377 27.62 11.59 -12.50
CA LEU A 377 27.40 12.76 -11.63
C LEU A 377 28.24 12.79 -10.35
N THR A 378 29.02 11.75 -10.04
CA THR A 378 29.96 11.76 -8.92
C THR A 378 31.08 12.78 -9.05
N LYS A 379 31.39 13.29 -10.25
CA LYS A 379 32.30 14.44 -10.37
C LYS A 379 31.57 15.69 -9.88
N PRO A 380 32.13 16.50 -8.96
CA PRO A 380 31.53 17.76 -8.57
C PRO A 380 31.37 18.62 -9.83
N SER A 381 30.13 18.82 -10.29
CA SER A 381 29.86 19.83 -11.29
C SER A 381 30.17 21.16 -10.62
N LYS A 382 31.35 21.71 -10.90
CA LYS A 382 31.64 23.11 -10.64
C LYS A 382 30.47 23.92 -11.21
N ASN A 383 29.76 24.61 -10.33
CA ASN A 383 28.85 25.72 -10.60
C ASN A 383 28.25 25.79 -12.01
N THR A 384 27.05 25.26 -12.20
CA THR A 384 26.07 25.90 -13.08
C THR A 384 24.67 25.69 -12.50
N ASN A 385 23.80 26.70 -12.60
CA ASN A 385 22.38 26.60 -12.22
C ASN A 385 21.57 25.63 -13.12
N ALA A 386 22.24 24.81 -13.92
CA ALA A 386 21.66 23.85 -14.85
C ALA A 386 21.58 22.46 -14.20
N SER A 387 20.50 21.73 -14.49
CA SER A 387 20.41 20.32 -14.12
C SER A 387 21.61 19.58 -14.74
N PRO A 388 22.31 18.71 -13.99
CA PRO A 388 23.48 18.05 -14.52
C PRO A 388 23.12 16.89 -15.48
N ILE A 389 21.82 16.65 -15.68
CA ILE A 389 21.27 15.74 -16.68
C ILE A 389 20.51 16.59 -17.71
N PRO A 390 20.77 16.41 -19.02
CA PRO A 390 20.05 17.15 -20.05
C PRO A 390 18.57 16.76 -20.06
N ALA A 391 17.71 17.77 -20.24
CA ALA A 391 16.31 17.52 -20.53
C ALA A 391 16.18 16.68 -21.81
N PRO A 392 15.17 15.79 -21.92
CA PRO A 392 14.94 15.01 -23.14
C PRO A 392 14.85 15.86 -24.42
N HIS A 393 14.24 17.03 -24.34
CA HIS A 393 14.13 18.02 -25.43
C HIS A 393 13.92 19.44 -24.84
N PRO A 394 14.04 20.53 -25.62
CA PRO A 394 14.02 21.91 -25.12
C PRO A 394 12.75 22.31 -24.35
N THR A 395 11.57 21.92 -24.84
CA THR A 395 10.24 22.26 -24.27
C THR A 395 9.77 21.31 -23.16
N PHE A 396 10.59 20.32 -22.79
CA PHE A 396 10.22 19.22 -21.88
C PHE A 396 9.63 19.69 -20.55
N ARG A 397 10.23 20.71 -19.94
CA ARG A 397 9.79 21.21 -18.64
C ARG A 397 8.39 21.81 -18.71
N ASP A 398 8.11 22.58 -19.76
CA ASP A 398 6.84 23.28 -19.93
C ASP A 398 5.72 22.29 -20.28
N GLU A 399 6.01 21.30 -21.11
CA GLU A 399 5.09 20.20 -21.41
C GLU A 399 4.74 19.40 -20.15
N VAL A 400 5.74 18.98 -19.37
CA VAL A 400 5.49 18.23 -18.12
C VAL A 400 4.67 19.07 -17.14
N LYS A 401 4.95 20.38 -17.03
CA LYS A 401 4.18 21.30 -16.18
C LYS A 401 2.72 21.40 -16.63
N TYR A 402 2.48 21.56 -17.93
CA TYR A 402 1.13 21.59 -18.51
C TYR A 402 0.38 20.27 -18.24
N PHE A 403 0.99 19.12 -18.53
CA PHE A 403 0.36 17.83 -18.31
C PHE A 403 0.04 17.58 -16.83
N ILE A 404 0.95 17.89 -15.91
CA ILE A 404 0.69 17.76 -14.47
C ILE A 404 -0.52 18.59 -14.03
N ASN A 405 -0.66 19.83 -14.54
CA ASN A 405 -1.76 20.72 -14.17
C ASN A 405 -3.10 20.34 -14.79
N THR A 406 -3.11 19.42 -15.76
CA THR A 406 -4.30 19.02 -16.52
C THR A 406 -4.74 17.58 -16.24
N ILE A 407 -4.03 16.83 -15.36
CA ILE A 407 -4.40 15.46 -14.98
C ILE A 407 -5.64 15.44 -14.08
N LEU A 408 -6.71 14.84 -14.59
CA LEU A 408 -7.91 14.49 -13.83
C LEU A 408 -7.71 13.12 -13.16
N VAL A 409 -7.76 13.11 -11.82
CA VAL A 409 -7.53 11.88 -11.04
C VAL A 409 -8.81 11.06 -10.93
N SER A 410 -8.78 9.83 -11.46
CA SER A 410 -9.86 8.87 -11.30
C SER A 410 -9.80 8.15 -9.95
N HIS A 411 -10.95 8.02 -9.29
CA HIS A 411 -11.10 7.23 -8.07
C HIS A 411 -12.04 6.06 -8.30
N ARG A 412 -11.61 4.86 -7.89
CA ARG A 412 -12.43 3.65 -8.02
C ARG A 412 -13.66 3.71 -7.08
N SER A 413 -14.84 3.59 -7.67
CA SER A 413 -16.11 3.42 -6.96
C SER A 413 -16.23 2.03 -6.31
N GLN A 414 -16.75 1.94 -5.09
CA GLN A 414 -16.95 0.68 -4.35
C GLN A 414 -18.42 0.24 -4.34
N ASN A 415 -18.95 -0.19 -5.51
CA ASN A 415 -20.39 -0.43 -5.65
C ASN A 415 -20.81 -1.89 -5.39
N ARG A 416 -19.86 -2.80 -5.16
CA ARG A 416 -20.16 -4.23 -4.96
C ARG A 416 -20.57 -4.51 -3.52
N LEU A 417 -21.87 -4.74 -3.29
CA LEU A 417 -22.44 -5.04 -1.96
C LEU A 417 -22.03 -6.41 -1.39
N PHE A 418 -22.05 -7.47 -2.21
CA PHE A 418 -21.71 -8.83 -1.76
C PHE A 418 -21.01 -9.63 -2.86
N SER A 419 -20.45 -10.76 -2.45
CA SER A 419 -20.07 -11.87 -3.35
C SER A 419 -20.89 -13.10 -3.01
N THR A 420 -21.33 -13.81 -4.05
CA THR A 420 -21.90 -15.14 -3.91
C THR A 420 -20.79 -16.17 -3.98
N ARG A 421 -20.74 -17.09 -3.03
CA ARG A 421 -19.86 -18.25 -3.10
C ARG A 421 -20.70 -19.51 -2.99
N THR A 422 -20.58 -20.38 -3.97
CA THR A 422 -21.15 -21.72 -3.92
C THR A 422 -20.11 -22.64 -3.31
N THR A 423 -20.41 -23.17 -2.13
CA THR A 423 -19.60 -24.22 -1.50
C THR A 423 -20.23 -25.56 -1.80
N VAL A 424 -19.47 -26.42 -2.47
CA VAL A 424 -19.87 -27.80 -2.73
C VAL A 424 -19.08 -28.69 -1.80
N TYR A 425 -19.77 -29.47 -0.97
CA TYR A 425 -19.14 -30.46 -0.10
C TYR A 425 -19.91 -31.77 -0.16
N LYS A 426 -19.19 -32.87 0.05
CA LYS A 426 -19.73 -34.21 -0.03
C LYS A 426 -20.05 -34.68 1.40
N ASN A 427 -21.29 -35.06 1.65
CA ASN A 427 -21.71 -35.65 2.91
C ASN A 427 -22.10 -37.12 2.66
N GLY A 428 -21.14 -38.04 2.76
CA GLY A 428 -21.35 -39.43 2.35
C GLY A 428 -21.49 -39.57 0.83
N LYS A 429 -22.64 -40.05 0.34
CA LYS A 429 -22.93 -40.18 -1.11
C LYS A 429 -23.56 -38.93 -1.72
N THR A 430 -24.08 -37.99 -0.92
CA THR A 430 -24.76 -36.79 -1.41
C THR A 430 -23.78 -35.62 -1.58
N ILE A 431 -23.93 -34.91 -2.71
CA ILE A 431 -23.19 -33.68 -3.00
C ILE A 431 -24.12 -32.51 -2.64
N ILE A 432 -23.77 -31.74 -1.61
CA ILE A 432 -24.53 -30.58 -1.17
C ILE A 432 -23.87 -29.33 -1.75
N SER A 433 -24.64 -28.55 -2.49
CA SER A 433 -24.24 -27.25 -3.04
C SER A 433 -24.96 -26.14 -2.28
N GLN A 434 -24.21 -25.33 -1.54
CA GLN A 434 -24.76 -24.22 -0.77
C GLN A 434 -24.28 -22.88 -1.33
N LYS A 435 -25.22 -22.06 -1.82
CA LYS A 435 -24.94 -20.69 -2.27
C LYS A 435 -25.01 -19.74 -1.09
N SER A 436 -23.86 -19.21 -0.69
CA SER A 436 -23.72 -18.24 0.42
C SER A 436 -23.58 -16.82 -0.09
N PHE A 437 -24.22 -15.86 0.59
CA PHE A 437 -24.05 -14.43 0.37
C PHE A 437 -23.04 -13.88 1.36
N SER A 438 -21.91 -13.37 0.88
CA SER A 438 -20.88 -12.74 1.70
C SER A 438 -20.87 -11.23 1.49
N PRO A 439 -21.43 -10.43 2.42
CA PRO A 439 -21.31 -8.97 2.42
C PRO A 439 -19.86 -8.51 2.28
N ARG A 440 -19.63 -7.43 1.51
CA ARG A 440 -18.30 -6.84 1.29
C ARG A 440 -17.97 -5.70 2.26
N GLY A 441 -18.67 -5.67 3.39
CA GLY A 441 -18.47 -4.69 4.46
C GLY A 441 -19.04 -5.19 5.79
N SER A 442 -18.63 -4.54 6.88
CA SER A 442 -19.18 -4.78 8.21
C SER A 442 -20.60 -4.21 8.25
N LEU A 443 -21.55 -5.08 8.57
CA LEU A 443 -22.99 -4.81 8.63
C LEU A 443 -23.38 -3.96 9.86
N HIS A 444 -22.77 -4.27 11.00
CA HIS A 444 -22.95 -3.60 12.28
C HIS A 444 -21.65 -3.71 13.10
N ARG A 445 -21.58 -2.99 14.22
CA ARG A 445 -20.52 -3.16 15.22
C ARG A 445 -20.62 -4.53 15.87
N GLU A 446 -19.50 -5.07 16.31
CA GLU A 446 -19.42 -6.41 16.93
C GLU A 446 -20.12 -6.50 18.30
N SER A 447 -20.28 -5.37 18.98
CA SER A 447 -20.93 -5.29 20.27
C SER A 447 -22.45 -5.50 20.17
N VAL A 448 -22.96 -6.42 20.98
CA VAL A 448 -24.40 -6.73 21.13
C VAL A 448 -24.90 -6.18 22.45
N TYR A 449 -26.09 -5.58 22.42
CA TYR A 449 -26.71 -4.88 23.53
C TYR A 449 -28.09 -5.48 23.82
N GLY A 450 -28.51 -5.47 25.09
CA GLY A 450 -29.90 -5.72 25.47
C GLY A 450 -30.63 -4.41 25.75
N LYS A 451 -31.89 -4.29 25.34
CA LYS A 451 -32.75 -3.12 25.62
C LYS A 451 -33.59 -3.40 26.86
N ARG A 452 -33.38 -2.61 27.91
CA ARG A 452 -34.01 -2.84 29.23
C ARG A 452 -34.36 -1.52 29.90
N THR A 453 -35.31 -1.58 30.82
CA THR A 453 -35.69 -0.48 31.72
C THR A 453 -35.25 -0.86 33.14
N PRO A 454 -34.09 -0.40 33.62
CA PRO A 454 -33.67 -0.65 34.99
C PRO A 454 -34.58 0.07 36.00
N PRO A 455 -34.62 -0.37 37.27
CA PRO A 455 -35.31 0.38 38.32
C PRO A 455 -34.80 1.82 38.40
N ASN A 456 -35.71 2.79 38.48
CA ASN A 456 -35.41 4.22 38.59
C ASN A 456 -34.66 4.84 37.40
N LEU A 457 -34.62 4.16 36.24
CA LEU A 457 -33.96 4.64 35.03
C LEU A 457 -34.81 4.38 33.78
N GLU A 458 -34.74 5.28 32.80
CA GLU A 458 -35.41 5.10 31.52
C GLU A 458 -34.83 3.93 30.70
N THR A 459 -35.64 3.43 29.76
CA THR A 459 -35.25 2.37 28.83
C THR A 459 -34.01 2.76 28.03
N ALA A 460 -33.00 1.89 28.02
CA ALA A 460 -31.77 2.12 27.26
C ALA A 460 -31.11 0.80 26.83
N TYR A 461 -30.02 0.92 26.06
CA TYR A 461 -29.21 -0.20 25.64
C TYR A 461 -28.12 -0.50 26.65
N HIS A 462 -27.88 -1.78 26.89
CA HIS A 462 -27.01 -2.24 27.95
C HIS A 462 -26.04 -3.30 27.46
N ILE A 463 -24.79 -3.23 27.92
CA ILE A 463 -23.74 -4.23 27.63
C ILE A 463 -22.95 -4.53 28.89
N ARG A 464 -22.49 -5.78 29.06
CA ARG A 464 -21.54 -6.13 30.14
C ARG A 464 -20.12 -5.88 29.65
N LYS A 465 -19.39 -5.00 30.34
CA LYS A 465 -17.99 -4.69 30.08
C LYS A 465 -17.11 -5.16 31.25
N PRO A 466 -15.92 -5.71 30.98
CA PRO A 466 -14.97 -6.01 32.05
C PRO A 466 -14.50 -4.72 32.72
N LEU A 467 -14.26 -4.77 34.04
CA LEU A 467 -13.76 -3.60 34.78
C LEU A 467 -12.45 -3.06 34.20
N GLU A 468 -11.62 -3.95 33.63
CA GLU A 468 -10.38 -3.57 32.94
C GLU A 468 -10.61 -2.65 31.73
N SER A 469 -11.80 -2.67 31.13
CA SER A 469 -12.10 -1.78 29.99
C SER A 469 -12.58 -0.39 30.42
N ILE A 470 -12.78 -0.17 31.72
CA ILE A 470 -13.16 1.13 32.28
C ILE A 470 -11.90 1.95 32.47
N ARG A 471 -11.82 3.07 31.73
CA ARG A 471 -10.65 3.94 31.64
C ARG A 471 -10.93 5.38 32.01
N THR A 472 -12.19 5.78 32.17
CA THR A 472 -12.58 7.16 32.46
C THR A 472 -13.77 7.20 33.44
N LEU A 473 -13.94 8.31 34.16
CA LEU A 473 -15.08 8.50 35.07
C LEU A 473 -16.42 8.50 34.34
N GLY A 474 -16.50 9.12 33.15
CA GLY A 474 -17.73 9.07 32.35
C GLY A 474 -18.16 7.65 31.96
N GLN A 475 -17.27 6.65 32.00
CA GLN A 475 -17.66 5.23 31.84
C GLN A 475 -18.19 4.61 33.14
N VAL A 476 -17.66 5.03 34.30
CA VAL A 476 -18.17 4.66 35.63
C VAL A 476 -19.57 5.22 35.83
N GLU A 477 -19.82 6.44 35.36
CA GLU A 477 -21.14 7.07 35.44
C GLU A 477 -22.24 6.29 34.76
N LYS A 478 -21.89 5.64 33.64
CA LYS A 478 -22.79 4.79 32.85
C LYS A 478 -23.07 3.43 33.48
N ILE A 479 -22.45 3.08 34.61
CA ILE A 479 -22.75 1.82 35.31
C ILE A 479 -24.18 1.86 35.83
N VAL A 480 -24.95 0.82 35.48
CA VAL A 480 -26.40 0.74 35.79
C VAL A 480 -26.65 0.54 37.28
N ASP A 481 -25.87 -0.33 37.91
CA ASP A 481 -26.06 -0.70 39.31
C ASP A 481 -25.46 0.36 40.23
N ILE A 482 -26.31 1.03 41.01
CA ILE A 482 -25.95 2.14 41.88
C ILE A 482 -24.99 1.70 42.99
N ASN A 483 -25.16 0.50 43.54
CA ASN A 483 -24.31 -0.01 44.61
C ASN A 483 -22.92 -0.33 44.08
N VAL A 484 -22.86 -1.00 42.94
CA VAL A 484 -21.58 -1.28 42.24
C VAL A 484 -20.88 0.03 41.86
N LYS A 485 -21.63 1.01 41.37
CA LYS A 485 -21.12 2.35 41.05
C LYS A 485 -20.49 3.01 42.28
N LYS A 486 -21.18 3.02 43.43
CA LYS A 486 -20.65 3.56 44.72
C LYS A 486 -19.36 2.86 45.16
N VAL A 487 -19.30 1.52 45.09
CA VAL A 487 -18.09 0.77 45.44
C VAL A 487 -16.91 1.18 44.55
N ILE A 488 -17.13 1.30 43.24
CA ILE A 488 -16.10 1.70 42.29
C ILE A 488 -15.63 3.15 42.55
N TYR A 489 -16.55 4.09 42.80
CA TYR A 489 -16.17 5.46 43.16
C TYR A 489 -15.33 5.52 44.43
N ASN A 490 -15.68 4.75 45.47
CA ASN A 490 -14.89 4.73 46.70
C ASN A 490 -13.46 4.21 46.45
N ILE A 491 -13.29 3.22 45.59
CA ILE A 491 -11.96 2.71 45.20
C ILE A 491 -11.18 3.76 44.42
N LEU A 492 -11.83 4.48 43.51
CA LEU A 492 -11.19 5.56 42.74
C LEU A 492 -10.79 6.75 43.62
N LYS A 493 -11.64 7.11 44.58
CA LYS A 493 -11.34 8.16 45.58
C LYS A 493 -10.13 7.77 46.44
N LYS A 494 -10.05 6.52 46.90
CA LYS A 494 -8.88 6.01 47.63
C LYS A 494 -7.58 6.02 46.80
N ALA A 495 -7.70 5.96 45.47
CA ALA A 495 -6.57 6.01 44.55
C ALA A 495 -6.25 7.44 44.04
N ASN A 496 -6.91 8.48 44.56
CA ASN A 496 -6.79 9.87 44.10
C ASN A 496 -7.11 10.08 42.61
N LEU A 497 -8.10 9.36 42.07
CA LEU A 497 -8.52 9.39 40.65
C LEU A 497 -9.99 9.81 40.47
N SER A 498 -10.46 10.79 41.25
CA SER A 498 -11.87 11.19 41.29
C SER A 498 -12.25 12.40 40.42
N GLU A 499 -11.36 12.88 39.54
CA GLU A 499 -11.62 14.04 38.67
C GLU A 499 -12.06 13.66 37.24
N ASP A 500 -12.96 14.43 36.62
CA ASP A 500 -13.71 14.11 35.40
C ASP A 500 -12.87 13.78 34.15
N PHE A 501 -11.59 14.15 34.14
CA PHE A 501 -10.66 13.89 33.02
C PHE A 501 -9.53 12.90 33.35
N SER A 502 -9.61 12.19 34.48
CA SER A 502 -8.56 11.26 34.90
C SER A 502 -8.63 9.91 34.19
N PHE A 503 -7.48 9.45 33.68
CA PHE A 503 -7.32 8.10 33.15
C PHE A 503 -7.24 7.10 34.32
N VAL A 504 -8.01 6.02 34.24
CA VAL A 504 -8.06 4.98 35.27
C VAL A 504 -7.21 3.76 34.87
N PRO A 505 -6.05 3.51 35.51
CA PRO A 505 -5.25 2.31 35.29
C PRO A 505 -6.00 1.05 35.73
N SER A 506 -5.82 -0.07 35.01
CA SER A 506 -6.49 -1.34 35.37
C SER A 506 -6.06 -1.88 36.73
N GLN A 507 -4.86 -1.54 37.17
CA GLN A 507 -4.25 -1.94 38.44
C GLN A 507 -5.04 -1.39 39.65
N VAL A 508 -5.85 -0.35 39.44
CA VAL A 508 -6.72 0.19 40.47
C VAL A 508 -7.82 -0.81 40.85
N PHE A 509 -8.28 -1.61 39.89
CA PHE A 509 -9.34 -2.60 40.11
C PHE A 509 -8.82 -4.02 40.34
N PHE A 510 -7.55 -4.31 40.06
CA PHE A 510 -6.99 -5.66 40.11
C PHE A 510 -5.61 -5.71 40.75
N ASN A 511 -5.37 -6.75 41.55
CA ASN A 511 -4.03 -7.19 41.94
C ASN A 511 -3.55 -8.28 40.97
N THR A 512 -2.27 -8.24 40.60
CA THR A 512 -1.64 -9.31 39.83
C THR A 512 -0.92 -10.23 40.80
N LEU A 513 -1.31 -11.50 40.84
CA LEU A 513 -0.67 -12.53 41.64
C LEU A 513 0.66 -12.95 41.00
N PRO A 514 1.59 -13.58 41.75
CA PRO A 514 2.91 -14.00 41.23
C PRO A 514 2.84 -14.92 40.01
N ASN A 515 1.76 -15.71 39.89
CA ASN A 515 1.49 -16.59 38.75
C ASN A 515 0.90 -15.86 37.52
N GLY A 516 0.79 -14.53 37.55
CA GLY A 516 0.23 -13.70 36.48
C GLY A 516 -1.31 -13.64 36.46
N SER A 517 -2.01 -14.36 37.33
CA SER A 517 -3.47 -14.29 37.42
C SER A 517 -3.92 -13.01 38.14
N LYS A 518 -5.09 -12.48 37.75
CA LYS A 518 -5.62 -11.22 38.29
C LYS A 518 -6.73 -11.47 39.29
N MET A 519 -6.58 -10.92 40.48
CA MET A 519 -7.60 -10.92 41.53
C MET A 519 -8.28 -9.53 41.60
N THR A 520 -9.61 -9.49 41.62
CA THR A 520 -10.34 -8.20 41.69
C THR A 520 -10.21 -7.58 43.08
N LYS A 521 -10.15 -6.25 43.14
CA LYS A 521 -10.27 -5.44 44.37
C LYS A 521 -11.70 -4.99 44.61
N VAL A 522 -12.59 -5.22 43.64
CA VAL A 522 -13.96 -4.72 43.65
C VAL A 522 -14.88 -5.85 44.12
N PHE A 523 -15.43 -5.72 45.32
CA PHE A 523 -16.33 -6.70 45.93
C PHE A 523 -17.65 -6.06 46.31
N LEU A 524 -18.74 -6.80 46.15
CA LEU A 524 -20.04 -6.43 46.69
C LEU A 524 -20.22 -7.06 48.08
N PRO A 525 -20.63 -6.29 49.10
CA PRO A 525 -20.91 -6.86 50.41
C PRO A 525 -22.08 -7.85 50.34
N ASN A 526 -21.94 -8.98 51.00
CA ASN A 526 -22.97 -10.00 51.14
C ASN A 526 -23.37 -10.09 52.61
N LYS A 527 -24.68 -10.13 52.92
CA LYS A 527 -25.17 -10.00 54.30
C LYS A 527 -24.71 -11.16 55.21
N ASN A 528 -24.70 -12.38 54.69
CA ASN A 528 -24.44 -13.61 55.46
C ASN A 528 -23.38 -14.52 54.80
N GLY A 529 -22.42 -13.97 54.06
CA GLY A 529 -21.41 -14.78 53.38
C GLY A 529 -20.26 -13.95 52.81
N ASP A 530 -19.35 -14.61 52.10
CA ASP A 530 -18.17 -13.95 51.55
C ASP A 530 -18.55 -12.85 50.54
N PRO A 531 -17.79 -11.73 50.50
CA PRO A 531 -17.98 -10.68 49.52
C PRO A 531 -17.91 -11.20 48.09
N VAL A 532 -18.86 -10.79 47.25
CA VAL A 532 -18.95 -11.31 45.88
C VAL A 532 -18.02 -10.53 44.96
N PRO A 533 -17.06 -11.18 44.27
CA PRO A 533 -16.11 -10.50 43.40
C PRO A 533 -16.79 -9.98 42.13
N ILE A 534 -16.60 -8.69 41.84
CA ILE A 534 -17.07 -8.06 40.62
C ILE A 534 -15.93 -8.07 39.60
N LYS A 535 -16.16 -8.73 38.46
CA LYS A 535 -15.22 -8.77 37.32
C LYS A 535 -15.71 -7.97 36.11
N LYS A 536 -17.04 -7.86 35.96
CA LYS A 536 -17.71 -7.18 34.84
C LYS A 536 -18.93 -6.42 35.35
N VAL A 537 -19.14 -5.22 34.82
CA VAL A 537 -20.28 -4.36 35.15
C VAL A 537 -21.15 -4.13 33.94
N ARG A 538 -22.44 -3.84 34.19
CA ARG A 538 -23.39 -3.49 33.13
C ARG A 538 -23.35 -1.98 32.91
N ILE A 539 -23.10 -1.58 31.67
CA ILE A 539 -22.98 -0.18 31.24
C ILE A 539 -24.19 0.16 30.37
N ARG A 540 -24.80 1.31 30.64
CA ARG A 540 -25.85 1.97 29.85
C ARG A 540 -25.22 2.76 28.71
N GLU A 541 -25.69 2.56 27.48
CA GLU A 541 -25.22 3.27 26.29
C GLU A 541 -26.44 3.79 25.49
N SER A 542 -26.27 4.94 24.85
CA SER A 542 -27.19 5.45 23.84
C SER A 542 -26.71 5.03 22.44
N LEU A 543 -27.62 4.47 21.64
CA LEU A 543 -27.32 4.02 20.28
C LEU A 543 -28.22 4.76 19.29
N ASN A 544 -27.61 5.48 18.33
CA ASN A 544 -28.35 6.28 17.36
C ASN A 544 -28.98 5.42 16.24
N SER A 545 -28.40 4.27 15.91
CA SER A 545 -28.83 3.42 14.79
C SER A 545 -28.88 1.95 15.20
N ALA A 546 -29.63 1.67 16.28
CA ALA A 546 -29.79 0.32 16.79
C ALA A 546 -30.79 -0.50 15.96
N VAL A 547 -30.41 -1.73 15.62
CA VAL A 547 -31.27 -2.70 14.93
C VAL A 547 -31.33 -3.98 15.77
N LYS A 548 -32.52 -4.56 15.88
CA LYS A 548 -32.72 -5.86 16.55
C LYS A 548 -32.28 -6.97 15.59
N LEU A 549 -31.44 -7.90 16.06
CA LEU A 549 -30.91 -8.99 15.24
C LEU A 549 -31.94 -10.09 14.98
N LYS A 550 -32.77 -10.38 15.98
CA LYS A 550 -33.77 -11.45 15.97
C LYS A 550 -35.00 -10.98 16.72
N ASP A 551 -36.18 -11.27 16.20
CA ASP A 551 -37.43 -10.79 16.81
C ASP A 551 -37.68 -11.43 18.18
N ASN A 552 -37.26 -12.68 18.35
CA ASN A 552 -37.51 -13.46 19.57
C ASN A 552 -36.45 -13.25 20.67
N ILE A 553 -35.36 -12.52 20.42
CA ILE A 553 -34.26 -12.36 21.38
C ILE A 553 -33.93 -10.87 21.57
N ASP A 554 -33.75 -10.43 22.82
CA ASP A 554 -33.29 -9.08 23.17
C ASP A 554 -31.81 -8.88 22.81
N GLN A 555 -31.53 -8.77 21.50
CA GLN A 555 -30.22 -8.56 20.93
C GLN A 555 -30.26 -7.43 19.91
N TYR A 556 -29.68 -6.31 20.28
CA TYR A 556 -29.54 -5.12 19.45
C TYR A 556 -28.08 -4.89 19.09
N VAL A 557 -27.85 -4.40 17.89
CA VAL A 557 -26.54 -4.00 17.40
C VAL A 557 -26.61 -2.60 16.83
N ASN A 558 -25.54 -1.85 16.97
CA ASN A 558 -25.44 -0.54 16.34
C ASN A 558 -24.88 -0.70 14.92
N LEU A 559 -25.55 -0.11 13.94
CA LEU A 559 -25.06 -0.09 12.57
C LEU A 559 -23.72 0.65 12.49
N ARG A 560 -22.90 0.28 11.49
CA ARG A 560 -21.53 0.79 11.39
C ARG A 560 -21.31 1.70 10.19
N ASN A 561 -21.67 1.20 9.00
CA ASN A 561 -21.29 1.83 7.74
C ASN A 561 -22.53 2.32 7.00
N ASN A 562 -22.43 3.54 6.46
CA ASN A 562 -23.39 4.06 5.49
C ASN A 562 -23.00 3.55 4.08
N HIS A 563 -23.99 3.17 3.27
CA HIS A 563 -23.78 2.82 1.87
C HIS A 563 -23.73 4.06 1.00
N HIS A 564 -24.71 4.95 1.17
CA HIS A 564 -24.81 6.22 0.46
C HIS A 564 -25.74 7.19 1.17
N VAL A 565 -25.72 8.44 0.75
CA VAL A 565 -26.74 9.42 1.07
C VAL A 565 -27.54 9.70 -0.19
N LEU A 566 -28.85 9.62 -0.10
CA LEU A 566 -29.77 9.99 -1.18
C LEU A 566 -30.16 11.46 -1.01
N VAL A 567 -29.91 12.30 -2.01
CA VAL A 567 -30.39 13.68 -2.07
C VAL A 567 -31.58 13.70 -3.02
N TYR A 568 -32.73 14.19 -2.55
CA TYR A 568 -33.97 14.24 -3.32
C TYR A 568 -34.73 15.52 -3.02
N LYS A 569 -35.63 15.90 -3.92
CA LYS A 569 -36.61 16.97 -3.69
C LYS A 569 -37.94 16.38 -3.25
N ASN A 570 -38.58 16.96 -2.24
CA ASN A 570 -39.91 16.58 -1.78
C ASN A 570 -41.01 17.14 -2.71
N GLU A 571 -42.28 17.02 -2.30
CA GLU A 571 -43.43 17.50 -3.07
C GLU A 571 -43.46 19.04 -3.23
N GLU A 572 -42.78 19.75 -2.34
CA GLU A 572 -42.67 21.22 -2.29
C GLU A 572 -41.40 21.73 -3.00
N ASP A 573 -40.71 20.86 -3.74
CA ASP A 573 -39.41 21.14 -4.40
C ASP A 573 -38.26 21.47 -3.44
N GLU A 574 -38.40 21.16 -2.15
CA GLU A 574 -37.35 21.32 -1.14
C GLU A 574 -36.38 20.14 -1.13
N PHE A 575 -35.08 20.45 -1.03
CA PHE A 575 -34.04 19.42 -0.86
C PHE A 575 -34.14 18.74 0.51
N LYS A 576 -34.15 17.40 0.49
CA LYS A 576 -34.07 16.52 1.66
C LYS A 576 -33.03 15.44 1.42
N GLU A 577 -32.64 14.78 2.52
CA GLU A 577 -31.63 13.73 2.53
C GLU A 577 -32.17 12.44 3.19
N GLU A 578 -31.72 11.28 2.71
CA GLU A 578 -31.90 10.00 3.41
C GLU A 578 -30.56 9.26 3.45
N VAL A 579 -30.06 8.98 4.66
CA VAL A 579 -28.84 8.20 4.85
C VAL A 579 -29.19 6.71 4.83
N ILE A 580 -28.69 5.99 3.82
CA ILE A 580 -28.93 4.55 3.69
C ILE A 580 -27.74 3.78 4.26
N SER A 581 -28.00 2.96 5.28
CA SER A 581 -26.98 2.08 5.86
C SER A 581 -26.58 0.94 4.92
N PHE A 582 -25.38 0.40 5.10
CA PHE A 582 -24.92 -0.80 4.38
C PHE A 582 -25.79 -2.02 4.69
N TRP A 583 -26.32 -2.10 5.91
CA TRP A 583 -27.30 -3.11 6.30
C TRP A 583 -28.57 -3.03 5.46
N GLU A 584 -29.15 -1.84 5.35
CA GLU A 584 -30.36 -1.60 4.58
C GLU A 584 -30.14 -1.86 3.09
N ALA A 585 -29.01 -1.43 2.52
CA ALA A 585 -28.65 -1.71 1.14
C ALA A 585 -28.60 -3.22 0.83
N ILE A 586 -28.07 -4.03 1.76
CA ILE A 586 -28.06 -5.49 1.64
C ILE A 586 -29.47 -6.08 1.81
N LYS A 587 -30.26 -5.58 2.75
CA LYS A 587 -31.66 -6.02 2.94
C LYS A 587 -32.48 -5.78 1.66
N ARG A 588 -32.35 -4.59 1.07
CA ARG A 588 -32.98 -4.24 -0.23
C ARG A 588 -32.52 -5.18 -1.34
N LYS A 589 -31.21 -5.38 -1.48
CA LYS A 589 -30.70 -6.24 -2.55
C LYS A 589 -31.07 -7.73 -2.38
N LYS A 590 -31.21 -8.23 -1.14
CA LYS A 590 -31.68 -9.59 -0.87
C LYS A 590 -33.17 -9.80 -1.18
N SER A 591 -33.97 -8.74 -1.12
CA SER A 591 -35.40 -8.76 -1.40
C SER A 591 -35.73 -8.34 -2.84
N ASP A 592 -34.71 -8.28 -3.70
CA ASP A 592 -34.79 -7.76 -5.07
C ASP A 592 -35.43 -6.36 -5.19
N ALA A 593 -35.31 -5.55 -4.12
CA ALA A 593 -35.73 -4.16 -4.12
C ALA A 593 -34.64 -3.25 -4.71
N PRO A 594 -35.02 -2.14 -5.37
CA PRO A 594 -34.07 -1.12 -5.81
C PRO A 594 -33.24 -0.57 -4.63
N ILE A 595 -31.92 -0.44 -4.83
CA ILE A 595 -31.04 0.12 -3.79
C ILE A 595 -31.33 1.60 -3.61
N TYR A 596 -31.43 2.32 -4.74
CA TYR A 596 -31.81 3.73 -4.82
C TYR A 596 -33.30 3.79 -5.11
N GLN A 597 -34.06 4.30 -4.16
CA GLN A 597 -35.50 4.48 -4.25
C GLN A 597 -35.85 5.75 -3.49
N ALA A 598 -36.75 6.55 -4.06
CA ALA A 598 -37.27 7.71 -3.39
C ALA A 598 -38.16 7.28 -2.20
N PRO A 599 -38.26 8.09 -1.13
CA PRO A 599 -39.14 7.76 0.00
C PRO A 599 -40.61 7.60 -0.41
N ASN A 600 -41.08 8.43 -1.35
CA ASN A 600 -42.40 8.37 -1.93
C ASN A 600 -42.34 8.64 -3.46
N ARG A 601 -43.47 8.47 -4.18
CA ARG A 601 -43.52 8.66 -5.66
C ARG A 601 -43.41 10.10 -6.11
N LYS A 602 -43.77 11.04 -5.24
CA LYS A 602 -43.79 12.47 -5.56
C LYS A 602 -42.41 13.11 -5.35
N CYS A 603 -41.53 12.45 -4.60
CA CYS A 603 -40.14 12.84 -4.46
C CYS A 603 -39.33 12.55 -5.73
N LYS A 604 -38.55 13.54 -6.18
CA LYS A 604 -37.62 13.39 -7.30
C LYS A 604 -36.20 13.23 -6.77
N ILE A 605 -35.54 12.11 -7.09
CA ILE A 605 -34.13 11.90 -6.73
C ILE A 605 -33.29 12.87 -7.55
N VAL A 606 -32.40 13.61 -6.85
CA VAL A 606 -31.43 14.51 -7.48
C VAL A 606 -30.14 13.73 -7.73
N THR A 607 -29.54 13.18 -6.67
CA THR A 607 -28.28 12.43 -6.75
C THR A 607 -28.15 11.44 -5.59
N ALA A 608 -27.29 10.44 -5.74
CA ALA A 608 -26.81 9.64 -4.61
C ALA A 608 -25.32 9.91 -4.38
N LEU A 609 -24.91 10.07 -3.12
CA LEU A 609 -23.53 10.27 -2.73
C LEU A 609 -22.91 8.98 -2.22
N HIS A 610 -21.90 8.46 -2.89
CA HIS A 610 -21.00 7.42 -2.38
C HIS A 610 -19.61 7.95 -2.10
N ILE A 611 -18.87 7.30 -1.20
CA ILE A 611 -17.44 7.58 -1.03
C ILE A 611 -16.73 7.38 -2.37
N ASN A 612 -15.88 8.34 -2.73
CA ASN A 612 -15.17 8.47 -4.00
C ASN A 612 -16.01 8.81 -5.23
N ASP A 613 -17.31 9.11 -5.08
CA ASP A 613 -18.03 9.77 -6.18
C ASP A 613 -17.42 11.14 -6.46
N MET A 614 -17.37 11.49 -7.74
CA MET A 614 -16.66 12.67 -8.24
C MET A 614 -17.65 13.76 -8.61
N PHE A 615 -17.33 15.00 -8.28
CA PHE A 615 -18.17 16.18 -8.50
C PHE A 615 -17.32 17.34 -8.98
N LEU A 616 -17.82 18.07 -9.98
CA LEU A 616 -17.36 19.43 -10.26
C LEU A 616 -18.12 20.40 -9.36
N MET A 617 -17.43 21.34 -8.74
CA MET A 617 -18.00 22.33 -7.81
C MET A 617 -17.43 23.71 -8.08
N ASN A 618 -18.12 24.77 -7.66
CA ASN A 618 -17.72 26.17 -7.87
C ASN A 618 -17.59 26.59 -9.35
N LEU A 619 -18.29 25.89 -10.25
CA LEU A 619 -18.43 26.29 -11.63
C LEU A 619 -19.83 26.89 -11.85
N PRO A 620 -19.97 27.96 -12.66
CA PRO A 620 -21.27 28.38 -13.15
C PRO A 620 -21.95 27.23 -13.89
N GLU A 621 -23.28 27.31 -14.09
CA GLU A 621 -24.05 26.23 -14.71
C GLU A 621 -23.35 25.68 -15.95
N ILE A 622 -23.02 24.38 -15.91
CA ILE A 622 -22.33 23.67 -16.98
C ILE A 622 -23.37 23.43 -18.09
N HIS A 623 -23.58 24.45 -18.92
CA HIS A 623 -24.46 24.39 -20.09
C HIS A 623 -23.74 23.87 -21.34
N GLU A 624 -22.40 23.89 -21.35
CA GLU A 624 -21.53 23.58 -22.48
C GLU A 624 -20.83 22.22 -22.35
N SER A 625 -20.26 21.73 -23.45
CA SER A 625 -19.42 20.52 -23.47
C SER A 625 -18.25 20.71 -22.49
N PHE A 626 -17.83 19.64 -21.81
CA PHE A 626 -16.63 19.71 -20.96
C PHE A 626 -15.35 20.10 -21.75
N GLU A 627 -15.40 19.99 -23.08
CA GLU A 627 -14.32 20.34 -23.99
C GLU A 627 -14.01 21.84 -24.02
N ASP A 628 -15.00 22.68 -23.75
CA ASP A 628 -14.88 24.14 -23.77
C ASP A 628 -14.27 24.70 -22.47
N ILE A 629 -14.25 23.87 -21.41
CA ILE A 629 -13.72 24.26 -20.11
C ILE A 629 -12.21 23.97 -20.05
N PRO A 630 -11.36 24.96 -19.70
CA PRO A 630 -9.93 24.73 -19.52
C PRO A 630 -9.67 23.59 -18.52
N LYS A 631 -8.86 22.60 -18.91
CA LYS A 631 -8.57 21.41 -18.07
C LYS A 631 -8.00 21.76 -16.70
N GLU A 632 -7.19 22.81 -16.60
CA GLU A 632 -6.67 23.27 -15.31
C GLU A 632 -7.80 23.69 -14.35
N LEU A 633 -8.83 24.36 -14.88
CA LEU A 633 -10.01 24.75 -14.12
C LEU A 633 -10.81 23.53 -13.70
N LEU A 634 -10.94 22.51 -14.56
CA LEU A 634 -11.54 21.23 -14.19
C LEU A 634 -10.78 20.57 -13.03
N VAL A 635 -9.44 20.52 -13.09
CA VAL A 635 -8.61 19.91 -12.02
C VAL A 635 -8.77 20.63 -10.69
N GLN A 636 -8.82 21.95 -10.69
CA GLN A 636 -9.00 22.77 -9.46
C GLN A 636 -10.39 22.57 -8.83
N ASN A 637 -11.40 22.35 -9.65
CA ASN A 637 -12.81 22.26 -9.26
C ASN A 637 -13.35 20.83 -9.17
N LEU A 638 -12.50 19.82 -9.41
CA LEU A 638 -12.87 18.41 -9.29
C LEU A 638 -12.65 17.91 -7.87
N TYR A 639 -13.74 17.51 -7.22
CA TYR A 639 -13.77 16.98 -5.87
C TYR A 639 -14.26 15.53 -5.85
N ARG A 640 -13.82 14.79 -4.84
CA ARG A 640 -14.35 13.46 -4.50
C ARG A 640 -15.02 13.51 -3.14
N VAL A 641 -16.08 12.74 -2.96
CA VAL A 641 -16.70 12.51 -1.65
C VAL A 641 -15.72 11.76 -0.74
N GLN A 642 -15.35 12.36 0.38
CA GLN A 642 -14.44 11.78 1.38
C GLN A 642 -15.19 11.17 2.57
N LYS A 643 -16.22 11.85 3.10
CA LYS A 643 -17.03 11.36 4.22
C LYS A 643 -18.49 11.73 4.05
N LEU A 644 -19.35 10.87 4.60
CA LEU A 644 -20.80 11.00 4.57
C LEU A 644 -21.38 10.80 5.96
N SER A 645 -22.16 11.77 6.41
CA SER A 645 -22.94 11.72 7.64
C SER A 645 -24.29 12.39 7.41
N THR A 646 -25.21 12.22 8.36
CA THR A 646 -26.43 13.03 8.42
C THR A 646 -26.03 14.50 8.59
N TYR A 647 -26.63 15.37 7.78
CA TYR A 647 -26.49 16.83 7.74
C TYR A 647 -25.11 17.38 7.39
N PHE A 648 -24.11 16.54 7.08
CA PHE A 648 -22.85 17.04 6.54
C PHE A 648 -22.13 16.08 5.61
N TYR A 649 -21.61 16.65 4.53
CA TYR A 649 -20.93 15.95 3.43
C TYR A 649 -19.55 16.57 3.24
N GLU A 650 -18.51 15.75 3.30
CA GLU A 650 -17.13 16.21 3.16
C GLU A 650 -16.57 15.80 1.80
N PHE A 651 -16.07 16.79 1.08
CA PHE A 651 -15.47 16.66 -0.23
C PHE A 651 -14.01 17.09 -0.17
N ARG A 652 -13.19 16.45 -1.00
CA ARG A 652 -11.76 16.78 -1.14
C ARG A 652 -11.39 16.87 -2.61
N GLN A 653 -10.53 17.81 -2.97
CA GLN A 653 -9.99 17.87 -4.32
C GLN A 653 -9.45 16.50 -4.75
N ALA A 654 -9.77 16.09 -5.97
CA ALA A 654 -9.54 14.73 -6.45
C ALA A 654 -8.08 14.31 -6.42
N HIS A 655 -7.15 15.24 -6.69
CA HIS A 655 -5.72 15.00 -6.66
C HIS A 655 -5.13 15.01 -5.24
N ASN A 656 -5.85 15.53 -4.24
CA ASN A 656 -5.36 15.70 -2.87
C ASN A 656 -5.63 14.44 -1.99
N ASN A 657 -4.58 14.00 -1.31
CA ASN A 657 -4.55 12.81 -0.46
C ASN A 657 -4.31 13.12 1.04
N GLN A 658 -4.27 14.40 1.45
CA GLN A 658 -4.09 14.81 2.84
C GLN A 658 -5.39 14.68 3.67
N LEU A 659 -5.75 13.46 4.06
CA LEU A 659 -7.05 13.17 4.68
C LEU A 659 -7.45 13.99 5.93
N ASN A 660 -6.48 14.62 6.62
CA ASN A 660 -6.69 15.31 7.89
C ASN A 660 -6.84 16.84 7.75
N THR A 661 -6.49 17.43 6.60
CA THR A 661 -6.57 18.88 6.42
C THR A 661 -8.00 19.31 6.10
N THR A 662 -8.45 20.39 6.71
CA THR A 662 -9.78 20.99 6.47
C THR A 662 -9.66 22.39 5.86
N LYS A 663 -8.54 22.66 5.19
CA LYS A 663 -8.26 23.96 4.59
C LYS A 663 -8.92 24.05 3.21
N SER A 664 -9.61 25.16 2.97
CA SER A 664 -10.03 25.56 1.62
C SER A 664 -8.77 25.96 0.80
N PRO A 665 -8.72 25.73 -0.53
CA PRO A 665 -9.76 25.13 -1.39
C PRO A 665 -9.74 23.60 -1.45
N GLU A 666 -8.76 22.94 -0.83
CA GLU A 666 -8.55 21.49 -0.91
C GLU A 666 -9.70 20.66 -0.30
N TYR A 667 -10.45 21.27 0.61
CA TYR A 667 -11.54 20.65 1.36
C TYR A 667 -12.80 21.52 1.32
N ILE A 668 -13.94 20.89 1.03
CA ILE A 668 -15.27 21.50 1.07
C ILE A 668 -16.14 20.68 2.02
N ARG A 669 -16.91 21.39 2.85
CA ARG A 669 -17.93 20.79 3.71
C ARG A 669 -19.28 21.44 3.45
N ILE A 670 -20.22 20.63 3.00
CA ILE A 670 -21.61 21.03 2.80
C ILE A 670 -22.40 20.63 4.05
N ASN A 671 -23.11 21.58 4.67
CA ASN A 671 -23.88 21.37 5.91
C ASN A 671 -25.39 21.63 5.74
N ASN A 672 -25.81 22.18 4.60
CA ASN A 672 -27.21 22.48 4.30
C ASN A 672 -27.41 22.53 2.79
N PHE A 673 -28.66 22.60 2.35
CA PHE A 673 -29.01 22.69 0.92
C PHE A 673 -29.24 24.11 0.41
N GLY A 674 -28.93 25.15 1.20
CA GLY A 674 -29.15 26.54 0.80
C GLY A 674 -28.06 27.13 -0.09
N SER A 675 -28.12 28.45 -0.28
CA SER A 675 -27.17 29.27 -1.07
C SER A 675 -26.15 30.06 -0.21
N ARG A 676 -26.03 29.72 1.08
CA ARG A 676 -25.05 30.34 1.99
C ARG A 676 -23.67 29.68 1.88
N LYS A 677 -22.64 30.21 2.55
CA LYS A 677 -21.22 29.76 2.47
C LYS A 677 -20.95 28.24 2.51
N THR A 678 -21.80 27.45 3.16
CA THR A 678 -21.66 25.97 3.30
C THR A 678 -22.83 25.19 2.69
N GLY A 679 -23.56 25.82 1.77
CA GLY A 679 -24.78 25.30 1.19
C GLY A 679 -24.56 24.56 -0.14
N TRP A 680 -25.38 23.54 -0.40
CA TRP A 680 -25.34 22.74 -1.62
C TRP A 680 -25.47 23.58 -2.88
N LEU A 681 -26.42 24.54 -2.90
CA LEU A 681 -26.66 25.39 -4.07
C LEU A 681 -25.49 26.36 -4.32
N THR A 682 -24.75 26.73 -3.28
CA THR A 682 -23.57 27.60 -3.39
C THR A 682 -22.43 26.97 -4.17
N TYR A 683 -22.21 25.66 -3.95
CA TYR A 683 -21.13 24.92 -4.61
C TYR A 683 -21.54 24.35 -5.97
N ASN A 684 -22.85 24.38 -6.30
CA ASN A 684 -23.44 23.85 -7.52
C ASN A 684 -22.85 22.50 -7.97
N PRO A 685 -22.96 21.44 -7.14
CA PRO A 685 -22.23 20.20 -7.38
C PRO A 685 -22.80 19.41 -8.56
N VAL A 686 -21.98 19.22 -9.60
CA VAL A 686 -22.32 18.41 -10.78
C VAL A 686 -21.59 17.08 -10.73
N LYS A 687 -22.33 15.97 -10.71
CA LYS A 687 -21.74 14.64 -10.61
C LYS A 687 -21.12 14.19 -11.93
N VAL A 688 -19.85 13.80 -11.86
CA VAL A 688 -19.06 13.38 -13.03
C VAL A 688 -18.44 12.00 -12.83
N LYS A 689 -17.99 11.39 -13.92
CA LYS A 689 -17.15 10.19 -13.93
C LYS A 689 -15.85 10.51 -14.64
N ILE A 690 -14.77 9.97 -14.11
CA ILE A 690 -13.44 10.07 -14.71
C ILE A 690 -13.01 8.67 -15.13
N SER A 691 -12.73 8.47 -16.42
CA SER A 691 -12.21 7.21 -16.93
C SER A 691 -10.81 6.91 -16.33
N PRO A 692 -10.36 5.64 -16.34
CA PRO A 692 -8.99 5.29 -15.98
C PRO A 692 -7.90 6.11 -16.70
N THR A 693 -8.14 6.58 -17.92
CA THR A 693 -7.21 7.45 -18.67
C THR A 693 -7.40 8.96 -18.44
N GLY A 694 -8.40 9.36 -17.64
CA GLY A 694 -8.62 10.76 -17.26
C GLY A 694 -9.67 11.50 -18.08
N GLU A 695 -10.47 10.81 -18.89
CA GLU A 695 -11.58 11.42 -19.64
C GLU A 695 -12.78 11.68 -18.72
N ILE A 696 -13.39 12.86 -18.85
CA ILE A 696 -14.51 13.29 -18.03
C ILE A 696 -15.84 13.10 -18.77
N SER A 697 -16.84 12.60 -18.06
CA SER A 697 -18.21 12.51 -18.56
C SER A 697 -19.21 12.80 -17.44
N LEU A 698 -20.44 13.16 -17.79
CA LEU A 698 -21.53 13.23 -16.81
C LEU A 698 -21.79 11.83 -16.22
N ALA A 699 -22.13 11.77 -14.94
CA ALA A 699 -22.51 10.52 -14.31
C ALA A 699 -23.96 10.18 -14.67
N ASN A 700 -24.20 8.99 -15.24
CA ASN A 700 -25.58 8.50 -15.41
C ASN A 700 -26.26 8.25 -14.06
N GLU A 701 -27.28 9.06 -13.74
CA GLU A 701 -28.07 9.03 -12.50
C GLU A 701 -29.51 8.55 -12.72
N ASN A 702 -29.68 7.50 -13.54
CA ASN A 702 -31.00 6.90 -13.78
C ASN A 702 -31.44 6.06 -12.57
N TYR A 703 -32.01 6.73 -11.57
CA TYR A 703 -32.56 6.08 -10.38
C TYR A 703 -34.03 5.67 -10.57
N SER A 704 -34.38 4.46 -10.14
CA SER A 704 -35.74 3.94 -10.23
C SER A 704 -36.65 4.59 -9.19
N THR A 705 -37.80 5.12 -9.60
CA THR A 705 -38.84 5.72 -8.74
C THR A 705 -39.83 4.69 -8.15
N LYS A 706 -39.54 3.38 -8.25
CA LYS A 706 -40.40 2.32 -7.69
C LYS A 706 -40.52 2.45 -6.15
N LYS A 707 -41.73 2.18 -5.62
CA LYS A 707 -42.06 2.23 -4.19
C LYS A 707 -41.09 1.41 -3.34
N ARG A 708 -40.80 1.90 -2.12
CA ARG A 708 -40.27 1.10 -1.02
C ARG A 708 -41.22 -0.08 -0.77
N LYS A 709 -40.81 -1.31 -1.09
CA LYS A 709 -41.51 -2.50 -0.59
C LYS A 709 -41.35 -2.48 0.93
N VAL A 710 -42.46 -2.33 1.64
CA VAL A 710 -42.50 -2.51 3.10
C VAL A 710 -42.27 -4.00 3.33
N ILE A 711 -41.06 -4.36 3.74
CA ILE A 711 -40.73 -5.71 4.17
C ILE A 711 -41.13 -5.76 5.63
N ILE A 712 -42.31 -6.34 5.91
CA ILE A 712 -42.75 -6.72 7.26
C ILE A 712 -41.73 -7.70 7.82
#